data_AF-A0A316YL92-F1
#
_entry.id   AF-A0A316YL92-F1
#
_cell.length_a   1.000
_cell.length_b   1.000
_cell.length_c   1.000
_cell.angle_alpha   90.00
_cell.angle_beta   90.00
_cell.angle_gamma   90.00
#
_symmetry.space_group_name_H-M   'P 1'
#
loop_
_entity.id
_entity.type
_entity.pdbx_description
1 polymer ?
#
loop_
_entity_poly.entity_id
_entity_poly.type
_entity_poly.pdbx_seq_one_letter_code
_entity_poly.pdbx_strand_id
1 'polypeptide(L)'
;MASATALPAKGGPQIHQSLDKVTALLKRLNDPQNTFPVIHVAGTNAKGSTIAYLDSVARHAVGLRTGTFTSPHLIEERDCCRINGQVVDSAVWQEAGERVAQADQGAGPAHQGSIGASPFEVLVARALLSFNIAEPETRPDLLLVEVGMGGLLDATNVFPSKQVLASVICPIDKDHQAMLGDSLSEIARHKAGIIKCNGLCVMADQRRGQASNEMDPLSVKLAAEEAAALRAQKDGQGPKATAEIVDTIRETCIGLQARLVRSHTPLQLLSSPSSSTSSSSPWSLQVHSPVRYSPTLSASRLKPGTFVARTGDPVVPGPDITHPGTRAAMTGAHLALQTLWSVARDEPPSAMEMAGTDANEDLRLRIAWALRDDRDAQAAVIQAVAATRWPGRCEWVDARVGHEAATAAAVQGESEGIDDTQENESGDEMQVDSEAIVDSQLHLLVDGAHNAASAAALRAYVDSCIRSRLVDSQQPAISAKKLVNITWLVAFSRGKEVKEMLSILFGPSTSLSQESQDTSLATGMQRISLQGSDGAGAGAGVQVRHRVACLEFSTPVEGMPWVSSLESGEVRQALGTLIEGEDYVREFGKDLAGALRWARDAGGDGKSITSNASDEQEASLVVLAGSLYLIGDMHRLILNNGSP
;
A
#
# COMPACT_ATOMS: atom_id res chain seq x y z
N MET A 1 21.50 31.08 -7.24
CA MET A 1 22.71 30.33 -6.85
C MET A 1 22.87 30.43 -5.34
N ALA A 2 22.43 29.41 -4.62
CA ALA A 2 22.83 29.19 -3.23
C ALA A 2 23.41 27.77 -3.21
N SER A 3 24.71 27.69 -2.95
CA SER A 3 25.48 26.44 -2.90
C SER A 3 24.95 25.57 -1.75
N ALA A 4 24.39 24.41 -2.06
CA ALA A 4 23.96 23.44 -1.06
C ALA A 4 25.19 22.81 -0.39
N THR A 5 25.43 23.18 0.86
CA THR A 5 26.47 22.56 1.70
C THR A 5 25.98 21.20 2.18
N ALA A 6 26.74 20.15 1.85
CA ALA A 6 26.46 18.78 2.26
C ALA A 6 26.48 18.62 3.79
N LEU A 7 25.44 17.99 4.36
CA LEU A 7 25.48 17.43 5.70
C LEU A 7 26.04 16.00 5.63
N PRO A 8 27.01 15.61 6.48
CA PRO A 8 27.62 14.29 6.39
C PRO A 8 26.68 13.19 6.95
N ALA A 9 26.33 12.20 6.11
CA ALA A 9 25.58 11.01 6.49
C ALA A 9 26.50 9.82 6.80
N LYS A 10 26.10 8.97 7.76
CA LYS A 10 26.84 7.78 8.20
C LYS A 10 26.60 6.58 7.25
N GLY A 11 27.64 6.12 6.56
CA GLY A 11 27.94 4.69 6.38
C GLY A 11 27.14 3.82 5.39
N GLY A 12 26.57 4.36 4.31
CA GLY A 12 26.01 3.58 3.18
C GLY A 12 26.44 4.12 1.82
N PRO A 13 26.19 3.42 0.69
CA PRO A 13 26.49 3.94 -0.64
C PRO A 13 25.83 5.31 -0.82
N GLN A 14 26.65 6.32 -1.13
CA GLN A 14 26.21 7.72 -1.24
C GLN A 14 25.32 7.89 -2.47
N ILE A 15 24.00 7.96 -2.26
CA ILE A 15 23.09 8.50 -3.25
C ILE A 15 23.20 10.03 -3.15
N HIS A 16 23.94 10.64 -4.07
CA HIS A 16 23.93 12.09 -4.26
C HIS A 16 22.54 12.50 -4.77
N GLN A 17 21.63 12.84 -3.86
CA GLN A 17 20.27 13.27 -4.20
C GLN A 17 20.33 14.70 -4.76
N SER A 18 20.28 14.80 -6.09
CA SER A 18 20.16 16.06 -6.84
C SER A 18 19.21 15.80 -8.01
N LEU A 19 18.49 16.84 -8.44
CA LEU A 19 17.68 16.79 -9.66
C LEU A 19 18.50 17.02 -10.93
N ASP A 20 19.79 17.34 -10.83
CA ASP A 20 20.63 17.75 -11.97
C ASP A 20 20.71 16.67 -13.06
N LYS A 21 20.90 15.41 -12.67
CA LYS A 21 21.06 14.29 -13.60
C LYS A 21 19.76 13.96 -14.32
N VAL A 22 18.67 13.75 -13.58
CA VAL A 22 17.35 13.53 -14.20
C VAL A 22 16.91 14.71 -15.07
N THR A 23 17.16 15.96 -14.64
CA THR A 23 16.81 17.15 -15.44
C THR A 23 17.63 17.20 -16.74
N ALA A 24 18.93 16.91 -16.68
CA ALA A 24 19.77 16.84 -17.88
C ALA A 24 19.32 15.71 -18.82
N LEU A 25 18.93 14.56 -18.28
CA LEU A 25 18.45 13.41 -19.05
C LEU A 25 17.13 13.74 -19.76
N LEU A 26 16.15 14.27 -19.03
CA LEU A 26 14.84 14.66 -19.59
C LEU A 26 15.00 15.74 -20.66
N LYS A 27 15.93 16.68 -20.48
CA LYS A 27 16.24 17.69 -21.50
C LYS A 27 16.77 17.06 -22.80
N ARG A 28 17.58 16.01 -22.73
CA ARG A 28 18.03 15.25 -23.92
C ARG A 28 16.88 14.49 -24.58
N LEU A 29 15.80 14.22 -23.84
CA LEU A 29 14.59 13.54 -24.30
C LEU A 29 13.47 14.52 -24.72
N ASN A 30 13.80 15.80 -24.91
CA ASN A 30 12.86 16.88 -25.28
C ASN A 30 11.77 17.14 -24.22
N ASP A 31 12.13 17.06 -22.94
CA ASP A 31 11.31 17.46 -21.80
C ASP A 31 9.91 16.79 -21.74
N PRO A 32 9.82 15.44 -21.72
CA PRO A 32 8.53 14.73 -21.73
C PRO A 32 7.63 15.05 -20.51
N GLN A 33 8.20 15.53 -19.41
CA GLN A 33 7.48 15.99 -18.21
C GLN A 33 6.64 17.27 -18.46
N ASN A 34 6.85 17.96 -19.57
CA ASN A 34 6.16 19.21 -19.90
C ASN A 34 4.89 18.99 -20.73
N THR A 35 4.51 17.75 -21.04
CA THR A 35 3.43 17.45 -21.99
C THR A 35 2.06 17.36 -21.34
N PHE A 36 1.95 16.77 -20.15
CA PHE A 36 0.67 16.40 -19.56
C PHE A 36 0.47 17.08 -18.19
N PRO A 37 -0.78 17.42 -17.84
CA PRO A 37 -1.16 17.73 -16.47
C PRO A 37 -0.87 16.55 -15.54
N VAL A 38 -0.54 16.83 -14.28
CA VAL A 38 -0.17 15.81 -13.29
C VAL A 38 -0.78 16.08 -11.91
N ILE A 39 -1.20 15.00 -11.25
CA ILE A 39 -1.38 14.95 -9.80
C ILE A 39 -0.16 14.21 -9.22
N HIS A 40 0.63 14.91 -8.41
CA HIS A 40 1.89 14.40 -7.88
C HIS A 40 1.71 13.98 -6.42
N VAL A 41 2.02 12.73 -6.09
CA VAL A 41 1.63 12.10 -4.82
C VAL A 41 2.86 11.71 -4.00
N ALA A 42 3.05 12.36 -2.86
CA ALA A 42 4.06 12.05 -1.85
C ALA A 42 3.42 11.52 -0.55
N GLY A 43 4.22 10.93 0.32
CA GLY A 43 3.74 10.33 1.59
C GLY A 43 4.65 9.21 2.08
N THR A 44 4.41 8.72 3.29
CA THR A 44 5.04 7.48 3.76
C THR A 44 4.18 6.30 3.32
N ASN A 45 2.91 6.30 3.73
CA ASN A 45 1.95 5.24 3.42
C ASN A 45 0.83 5.75 2.49
N ALA A 46 0.08 4.82 1.91
CA ALA A 46 -1.09 5.09 1.07
C ALA A 46 -0.87 5.92 -0.21
N LYS A 47 0.38 6.20 -0.62
CA LYS A 47 0.71 6.84 -1.90
C LYS A 47 0.11 6.06 -3.06
N GLY A 48 0.51 4.78 -3.10
CA GLY A 48 -0.06 3.80 -3.98
C GLY A 48 -1.58 3.81 -3.95
N SER A 49 -2.23 3.31 -2.89
CA SER A 49 -3.70 3.20 -2.83
C SER A 49 -4.43 4.46 -3.31
N THR A 50 -3.94 5.66 -2.96
CA THR A 50 -4.49 6.93 -3.47
C THR A 50 -4.46 7.02 -5.00
N ILE A 51 -3.35 6.65 -5.65
CA ILE A 51 -3.23 6.61 -7.11
C ILE A 51 -4.24 5.65 -7.74
N ALA A 52 -4.51 4.45 -7.21
CA ALA A 52 -5.50 3.58 -7.87
C ALA A 52 -6.92 4.10 -7.73
N TYR A 53 -7.28 4.71 -6.60
CA TYR A 53 -8.59 5.36 -6.49
C TYR A 53 -8.68 6.59 -7.40
N LEU A 54 -7.62 7.40 -7.50
CA LEU A 54 -7.56 8.51 -8.47
C LEU A 54 -7.72 7.99 -9.91
N ASP A 55 -6.97 6.96 -10.27
CA ASP A 55 -6.98 6.33 -11.58
C ASP A 55 -8.35 5.75 -11.92
N SER A 56 -8.93 4.97 -11.00
CA SER A 56 -10.25 4.36 -11.18
C SER A 56 -11.33 5.40 -11.37
N VAL A 57 -11.40 6.42 -10.49
CA VAL A 57 -12.41 7.48 -10.58
C VAL A 57 -12.20 8.34 -11.83
N ALA A 58 -10.96 8.72 -12.14
CA ALA A 58 -10.65 9.50 -13.34
C ALA A 58 -11.06 8.75 -14.62
N ARG A 59 -10.77 7.46 -14.74
CA ARG A 59 -11.13 6.67 -15.92
C ARG A 59 -12.62 6.39 -16.00
N HIS A 60 -13.22 5.91 -14.92
CA HIS A 60 -14.57 5.34 -14.97
C HIS A 60 -15.69 6.33 -14.67
N ALA A 61 -15.44 7.34 -13.81
CA ALA A 61 -16.44 8.37 -13.52
C ALA A 61 -16.24 9.63 -14.37
N VAL A 62 -14.98 10.05 -14.60
CA VAL A 62 -14.67 11.26 -15.39
C VAL A 62 -14.50 10.97 -16.88
N GLY A 63 -14.13 9.75 -17.26
CA GLY A 63 -13.84 9.39 -18.64
C GLY A 63 -12.50 9.95 -19.15
N LEU A 64 -11.52 10.14 -18.27
CA LEU A 64 -10.16 10.58 -18.60
C LEU A 64 -9.27 9.39 -18.93
N ARG A 65 -8.34 9.61 -19.87
CA ARG A 65 -7.21 8.70 -20.06
C ARG A 65 -6.12 9.02 -19.06
N THR A 66 -5.63 8.02 -18.36
CA THR A 66 -4.66 8.21 -17.27
C THR A 66 -3.34 7.53 -17.59
N GLY A 67 -2.23 8.18 -17.22
CA GLY A 67 -0.92 7.57 -17.14
C GLY A 67 -0.51 7.48 -15.68
N THR A 68 -0.26 6.28 -15.15
CA THR A 68 0.13 6.12 -13.74
C THR A 68 1.57 5.65 -13.62
N PHE A 69 2.35 6.31 -12.77
CA PHE A 69 3.67 5.85 -12.36
C PHE A 69 3.65 5.52 -10.85
N THR A 70 3.95 4.27 -10.49
CA THR A 70 3.95 3.78 -9.09
C THR A 70 5.24 3.03 -8.79
N SER A 71 5.73 3.09 -7.54
CA SER A 71 6.97 2.39 -7.17
C SER A 71 6.94 1.82 -5.74
N PRO A 72 7.66 0.72 -5.46
CA PRO A 72 8.37 -0.13 -6.42
C PRO A 72 7.40 -0.92 -7.32
N HIS A 73 7.91 -1.47 -8.43
CA HIS A 73 7.18 -2.46 -9.21
C HIS A 73 6.91 -3.73 -8.40
N LEU A 74 5.88 -4.49 -8.76
CA LEU A 74 5.45 -5.68 -8.02
C LEU A 74 5.93 -6.97 -8.69
N ILE A 75 5.57 -7.17 -9.96
CA ILE A 75 5.77 -8.37 -10.75
C ILE A 75 7.00 -8.22 -11.66
N GLU A 76 7.03 -7.15 -12.45
CA GLU A 76 8.08 -6.84 -13.45
C GLU A 76 8.30 -5.33 -13.52
N GLU A 77 9.49 -4.87 -13.95
CA GLU A 77 9.82 -3.43 -13.99
C GLU A 77 8.75 -2.57 -14.68
N ARG A 78 8.15 -3.08 -15.77
CA ARG A 78 7.14 -2.38 -16.59
C ARG A 78 5.84 -2.08 -15.84
N ASP A 79 5.48 -2.87 -14.83
CA ASP A 79 4.21 -2.70 -14.11
C ASP A 79 4.10 -1.37 -13.33
N CYS A 80 5.25 -0.70 -13.13
CA CYS A 80 5.33 0.63 -12.55
C CYS A 80 4.69 1.70 -13.45
N CYS A 81 4.52 1.41 -14.75
CA CYS A 81 4.01 2.32 -15.76
C CYS A 81 2.74 1.75 -16.38
N ARG A 82 1.61 2.44 -16.20
CA ARG A 82 0.32 2.02 -16.78
C ARG A 82 -0.32 3.15 -17.57
N ILE A 83 -0.99 2.79 -18.65
CA ILE A 83 -1.82 3.67 -19.48
C ILE A 83 -3.23 3.09 -19.49
N ASN A 84 -4.21 3.91 -19.11
CA ASN A 84 -5.62 3.51 -18.97
C ASN A 84 -5.83 2.27 -18.08
N GLY A 85 -5.07 2.20 -16.98
CA GLY A 85 -5.10 1.09 -16.02
C GLY A 85 -4.36 -0.18 -16.47
N GLN A 86 -3.88 -0.25 -17.71
CA GLN A 86 -3.14 -1.38 -18.25
C GLN A 86 -1.64 -1.13 -18.22
N VAL A 87 -0.84 -2.16 -17.94
CA VAL A 87 0.62 -2.09 -18.04
C VAL A 87 0.98 -1.62 -19.45
N VAL A 88 1.86 -0.62 -19.54
CA VAL A 88 2.25 0.01 -20.82
C VAL A 88 2.72 -1.03 -21.83
N ASP A 89 2.41 -0.86 -23.12
CA ASP A 89 2.79 -1.82 -24.15
C ASP A 89 4.31 -2.11 -24.15
N SER A 90 4.68 -3.38 -24.39
CA SER A 90 6.07 -3.80 -24.33
C SER A 90 6.96 -3.12 -25.38
N ALA A 91 6.44 -2.87 -26.59
CA ALA A 91 7.20 -2.19 -27.63
C ALA A 91 7.43 -0.72 -27.27
N VAL A 92 6.40 -0.03 -26.76
CA VAL A 92 6.51 1.34 -26.24
C VAL A 92 7.54 1.41 -25.11
N TRP A 93 7.50 0.46 -24.17
CA TRP A 93 8.44 0.39 -23.05
C TRP A 93 9.88 0.15 -23.52
N GLN A 94 10.09 -0.76 -24.49
CA GLN A 94 11.40 -1.06 -25.06
C GLN A 94 11.96 0.15 -25.80
N GLU A 95 11.19 0.77 -26.68
CA GLU A 95 11.59 1.95 -27.43
C GLU A 95 11.94 3.12 -26.50
N ALA A 96 11.13 3.38 -25.47
CA ALA A 96 11.45 4.38 -24.48
C ALA A 96 12.75 4.05 -23.74
N GLY A 97 12.98 2.78 -23.41
CA GLY A 97 14.20 2.31 -22.76
C GLY A 97 15.46 2.55 -23.61
N GLU A 98 15.41 2.21 -24.89
CA GLU A 98 16.51 2.42 -25.82
C GLU A 98 16.85 3.91 -25.99
N ARG A 99 15.82 4.75 -26.16
CA ARG A 99 16.00 6.21 -26.27
C ARG A 99 16.58 6.82 -25.00
N VAL A 100 16.12 6.38 -23.82
CA VAL A 100 16.68 6.82 -22.54
C VAL A 100 18.13 6.38 -22.39
N ALA A 101 18.46 5.14 -22.74
CA ALA A 101 19.83 4.63 -22.66
C ALA A 101 20.78 5.41 -23.58
N GLN A 102 20.36 5.69 -24.83
CA GLN A 102 21.14 6.51 -25.77
C GLN A 102 21.34 7.94 -25.24
N ALA A 103 20.28 8.54 -24.70
CA ALA A 103 20.33 9.87 -24.11
C ALA A 103 21.27 9.92 -22.89
N ASP A 104 21.22 8.93 -21.99
CA ASP A 104 22.10 8.86 -20.81
C ASP A 104 23.57 8.60 -21.18
N GLN A 105 23.83 7.76 -22.18
CA GLN A 105 25.19 7.49 -22.69
C GLN A 105 25.78 8.66 -23.48
N GLY A 106 24.96 9.60 -23.94
CA GLY A 106 25.39 10.70 -24.80
C GLY A 106 25.67 10.27 -26.24
N ALA A 107 25.02 9.19 -26.69
CA ALA A 107 25.11 8.71 -28.07
C ALA A 107 24.32 9.64 -28.99
N GLY A 108 24.96 10.69 -29.51
CA GLY A 108 24.37 11.62 -30.48
C GLY A 108 25.28 12.81 -30.79
N PRO A 109 25.17 13.43 -31.97
CA PRO A 109 26.06 14.51 -32.40
C PRO A 109 25.97 15.78 -31.55
N ALA A 110 24.90 15.93 -30.74
CA ALA A 110 24.62 17.10 -29.92
C ALA A 110 24.91 16.90 -28.41
N HIS A 111 25.40 15.73 -27.98
CA HIS A 111 25.58 15.42 -26.57
C HIS A 111 27.05 15.19 -26.23
N GLN A 112 27.51 15.75 -25.11
CA GLN A 112 28.86 15.53 -24.59
C GLN A 112 28.79 14.60 -23.37
N GLY A 113 29.30 13.38 -23.55
CA GLY A 113 29.51 12.41 -22.46
C GLY A 113 28.24 11.83 -21.82
N SER A 114 28.46 10.80 -21.02
CA SER A 114 27.41 10.16 -20.23
C SER A 114 26.98 11.02 -19.04
N ILE A 115 25.69 11.05 -18.74
CA ILE A 115 25.13 11.70 -17.54
C ILE A 115 25.38 10.84 -16.30
N GLY A 116 25.28 9.52 -16.44
CA GLY A 116 25.39 8.58 -15.33
C GLY A 116 24.20 8.70 -14.38
N ALA A 117 22.99 8.74 -14.95
CA ALA A 117 21.75 8.73 -14.19
C ALA A 117 21.63 7.44 -13.36
N SER A 118 21.09 7.55 -12.15
CA SER A 118 20.81 6.39 -11.31
C SER A 118 19.68 5.53 -11.91
N PRO A 119 19.56 4.25 -11.54
CA PRO A 119 18.51 3.39 -12.10
C PRO A 119 17.09 3.92 -11.85
N PHE A 120 16.84 4.59 -10.72
CA PHE A 120 15.54 5.23 -10.47
C PHE A 120 15.29 6.44 -11.38
N GLU A 121 16.31 7.26 -11.67
CA GLU A 121 16.19 8.39 -12.61
C GLU A 121 15.95 7.90 -14.05
N VAL A 122 16.62 6.81 -14.46
CA VAL A 122 16.38 6.13 -15.74
C VAL A 122 14.95 5.60 -15.81
N LEU A 123 14.45 4.96 -14.75
CA LEU A 123 13.09 4.44 -14.68
C LEU A 123 12.04 5.56 -14.82
N VAL A 124 12.22 6.68 -14.11
CA VAL A 124 11.34 7.85 -14.21
C VAL A 124 11.36 8.44 -15.62
N ALA A 125 12.54 8.61 -16.23
CA ALA A 125 12.67 9.12 -17.59
C ALA A 125 11.99 8.19 -18.61
N ARG A 126 12.14 6.87 -18.44
CA ARG A 126 11.51 5.85 -19.28
C ARG A 126 9.98 5.88 -19.18
N ALA A 127 9.43 5.98 -17.97
CA ALA A 127 7.98 6.08 -17.77
C ALA A 127 7.41 7.36 -18.41
N LEU A 128 8.03 8.52 -18.16
CA LEU A 128 7.59 9.79 -18.73
C LEU A 128 7.66 9.79 -20.27
N LEU A 129 8.72 9.22 -20.83
CA LEU A 129 8.86 9.08 -22.28
C LEU A 129 7.83 8.10 -22.85
N SER A 130 7.54 7.00 -22.15
CA SER A 130 6.53 6.01 -22.55
C SER A 130 5.15 6.66 -22.71
N PHE A 131 4.75 7.53 -21.77
CA PHE A 131 3.50 8.29 -21.88
C PHE A 131 3.47 9.22 -23.11
N ASN A 132 4.63 9.80 -23.47
CA ASN A 132 4.74 10.73 -24.59
C ASN A 132 4.68 10.04 -25.95
N ILE A 133 5.36 8.89 -26.09
CA ILE A 133 5.45 8.16 -27.36
C ILE A 133 4.29 7.18 -27.57
N ALA A 134 3.43 6.97 -26.56
CA ALA A 134 2.21 6.20 -26.70
C ALA A 134 1.31 6.73 -27.84
N GLU A 135 0.56 5.80 -28.44
CA GLU A 135 -0.36 6.06 -29.55
C GLU A 135 -1.36 7.17 -29.19
N PRO A 136 -1.70 8.08 -30.13
CA PRO A 136 -2.56 9.23 -29.86
C PRO A 136 -3.89 8.91 -29.17
N GLU A 137 -4.50 7.76 -29.48
CA GLU A 137 -5.78 7.30 -28.95
C GLU A 137 -5.67 6.84 -27.49
N THR A 138 -4.51 6.30 -27.10
CA THR A 138 -4.27 5.80 -25.74
C THR A 138 -3.48 6.78 -24.88
N ARG A 139 -2.88 7.82 -25.49
CA ARG A 139 -2.09 8.84 -24.82
C ARG A 139 -2.85 9.47 -23.64
N PRO A 140 -2.21 9.61 -22.46
CA PRO A 140 -2.87 10.15 -21.27
C PRO A 140 -3.41 11.58 -21.44
N ASP A 141 -4.53 11.87 -20.79
CA ASP A 141 -5.02 13.23 -20.52
C ASP A 141 -4.46 13.75 -19.18
N LEU A 142 -4.19 12.85 -18.24
CA LEU A 142 -3.75 13.14 -16.87
C LEU A 142 -2.70 12.13 -16.41
N LEU A 143 -1.61 12.61 -15.82
CA LEU A 143 -0.64 11.77 -15.12
C LEU A 143 -0.94 11.70 -13.62
N LEU A 144 -0.77 10.50 -13.04
CA LEU A 144 -0.84 10.23 -11.61
C LEU A 144 0.50 9.64 -11.18
N VAL A 145 1.32 10.42 -10.51
CA VAL A 145 2.74 10.09 -10.32
C VAL A 145 3.07 9.94 -8.85
N GLU A 146 3.53 8.75 -8.47
CA GLU A 146 4.04 8.44 -7.15
C GLU A 146 5.50 8.92 -7.00
N VAL A 147 5.77 9.64 -5.91
CA VAL A 147 7.14 9.90 -5.47
C VAL A 147 7.78 8.60 -4.95
N GLY A 148 9.01 8.31 -5.40
CA GLY A 148 9.75 7.14 -4.93
C GLY A 148 10.18 7.28 -3.48
N MET A 149 10.99 8.29 -3.16
CA MET A 149 11.47 8.57 -1.81
C MET A 149 11.45 10.06 -1.49
N GLY A 150 10.84 10.39 -0.35
CA GLY A 150 10.82 11.78 0.12
C GLY A 150 9.91 12.67 -0.73
N GLY A 151 10.47 13.45 -1.66
CA GLY A 151 9.74 14.42 -2.47
C GLY A 151 10.62 15.52 -3.07
N LEU A 152 11.25 16.33 -2.22
CA LEU A 152 12.03 17.52 -2.61
C LEU A 152 13.07 17.24 -3.69
N LEU A 153 13.88 16.20 -3.50
CA LEU A 153 14.97 15.77 -4.38
C LEU A 153 14.67 14.44 -5.09
N ASP A 154 13.40 14.02 -5.11
CA ASP A 154 12.99 12.81 -5.81
C ASP A 154 13.02 13.01 -7.32
N ALA A 155 13.43 11.99 -8.08
CA ALA A 155 13.54 12.07 -9.54
C ALA A 155 12.22 12.44 -10.25
N THR A 156 11.08 12.21 -9.59
CA THR A 156 9.76 12.62 -10.11
C THR A 156 9.45 14.12 -9.90
N ASN A 157 10.20 14.86 -9.08
CA ASN A 157 9.96 16.29 -8.82
C ASN A 157 10.49 17.22 -9.92
N VAL A 158 10.22 16.86 -11.17
CA VAL A 158 10.68 17.55 -12.38
C VAL A 158 9.57 18.34 -13.08
N PHE A 159 8.32 18.16 -12.64
CA PHE A 159 7.17 18.82 -13.27
C PHE A 159 7.18 20.34 -13.04
N PRO A 160 6.99 21.15 -14.11
CA PRO A 160 6.82 22.59 -13.96
C PRO A 160 5.50 22.90 -13.27
N SER A 161 5.43 24.01 -12.51
CA SER A 161 4.25 24.37 -11.72
C SER A 161 2.95 24.41 -12.52
N LYS A 162 2.99 24.83 -13.79
CA LYS A 162 1.82 24.91 -14.68
C LYS A 162 1.21 23.55 -15.02
N GLN A 163 1.97 22.46 -14.91
CA GLN A 163 1.46 21.10 -15.15
C GLN A 163 0.93 20.44 -13.87
N VAL A 164 1.29 20.93 -12.69
CA VAL A 164 0.85 20.32 -11.44
C VAL A 164 -0.53 20.83 -11.05
N LEU A 165 -1.55 19.99 -11.21
CA LEU A 165 -2.93 20.30 -10.80
C LEU A 165 -3.09 20.26 -9.28
N ALA A 166 -2.42 19.29 -8.65
CA ALA A 166 -2.39 19.13 -7.21
C ALA A 166 -1.13 18.38 -6.75
N SER A 167 -0.56 18.85 -5.65
CA SER A 167 0.44 18.12 -4.85
C SER A 167 -0.29 17.42 -3.70
N VAL A 168 -0.29 16.10 -3.69
CA VAL A 168 -1.01 15.28 -2.70
C VAL A 168 -0.03 14.74 -1.67
N ILE A 169 -0.32 14.99 -0.39
CA ILE A 169 0.49 14.52 0.73
C ILE A 169 -0.30 13.46 1.51
N CYS A 170 0.00 12.18 1.26
CA CYS A 170 -0.54 11.04 1.99
C CYS A 170 0.00 10.99 3.43
N PRO A 171 -0.48 10.07 4.31
CA PRO A 171 -0.01 9.99 5.68
C PRO A 171 1.51 9.86 5.78
N ILE A 172 2.09 10.63 6.71
CA ILE A 172 3.52 10.71 6.96
C ILE A 172 3.84 10.00 8.27
N ASP A 173 4.77 9.06 8.16
CA ASP A 173 5.41 8.40 9.29
C ASP A 173 6.92 8.30 9.12
N LYS A 174 7.61 7.89 10.17
CA LYS A 174 9.03 7.57 10.15
C LYS A 174 9.27 6.49 9.11
N ASP A 175 10.07 6.85 8.10
CA ASP A 175 10.60 5.94 7.11
C ASP A 175 11.81 6.60 6.46
N HIS A 176 12.76 5.81 5.99
CA HIS A 176 13.98 6.27 5.32
C HIS A 176 14.75 7.36 6.08
N GLN A 177 14.83 7.25 7.42
CA GLN A 177 15.45 8.27 8.29
C GLN A 177 16.90 8.61 7.90
N ALA A 178 17.66 7.61 7.45
CA ALA A 178 19.03 7.80 6.98
C ALA A 178 19.15 8.80 5.80
N MET A 179 18.09 8.98 5.01
CA MET A 179 18.05 9.89 3.86
C MET A 179 17.20 11.15 4.11
N LEU A 180 16.12 11.03 4.89
CA LEU A 180 15.11 12.09 5.03
C LEU A 180 15.21 12.88 6.34
N GLY A 181 16.05 12.44 7.30
CA GLY A 181 16.18 13.02 8.64
C GLY A 181 15.55 12.16 9.73
N ASP A 182 15.89 12.50 10.98
CA ASP A 182 15.50 11.73 12.17
C ASP A 182 14.17 12.22 12.79
N SER A 183 13.68 13.38 12.36
CA SER A 183 12.44 13.99 12.85
C SER A 183 11.30 13.92 11.84
N LEU A 184 10.07 13.94 12.36
CA LEU A 184 8.88 13.98 11.51
C LEU A 184 8.76 15.30 10.75
N SER A 185 9.22 16.42 11.32
CA SER A 185 9.35 17.70 10.61
C SER A 185 10.24 17.60 9.38
N GLU A 186 11.41 16.96 9.48
CA GLU A 186 12.34 16.84 8.36
C GLU A 186 11.75 15.97 7.25
N ILE A 187 11.18 14.82 7.61
CA ILE A 187 10.47 13.94 6.69
C ILE A 187 9.30 14.67 6.03
N ALA A 188 8.52 15.44 6.79
CA ALA A 188 7.41 16.23 6.27
C ALA A 188 7.87 17.34 5.33
N ARG A 189 8.95 18.04 5.65
CA ARG A 189 9.53 19.08 4.78
C ARG A 189 10.00 18.49 3.45
N HIS A 190 10.65 17.32 3.49
CA HIS A 190 11.10 16.67 2.27
C HIS A 190 9.90 16.23 1.41
N LYS A 191 8.83 15.70 2.02
CA LYS A 191 7.61 15.32 1.29
C LYS A 191 6.85 16.53 0.75
N ALA A 192 6.80 17.62 1.51
CA ALA A 192 6.20 18.89 1.09
C ALA A 192 6.98 19.59 -0.04
N GLY A 193 8.20 19.14 -0.36
CA GLY A 193 9.00 19.67 -1.45
C GLY A 193 8.42 19.50 -2.86
N ILE A 194 7.36 18.70 -3.02
CA ILE A 194 6.61 18.61 -4.29
C ILE A 194 5.56 19.72 -4.45
N ILE A 195 5.28 20.50 -3.40
CA ILE A 195 4.30 21.60 -3.44
C ILE A 195 4.84 22.72 -4.32
N LYS A 196 4.00 23.23 -5.23
CA LYS A 196 4.37 24.28 -6.18
C LYS A 196 3.89 25.65 -5.71
N CYS A 197 4.63 26.70 -6.06
CA CYS A 197 4.23 28.08 -5.80
C CYS A 197 2.84 28.37 -6.37
N ASN A 198 1.96 29.00 -5.59
CA ASN A 198 0.57 29.24 -5.94
C ASN A 198 -0.23 27.98 -6.33
N GLY A 199 0.28 26.79 -6.01
CA GLY A 199 -0.36 25.51 -6.34
C GLY A 199 -1.43 25.09 -5.34
N LEU A 200 -2.06 23.95 -5.61
CA LEU A 200 -3.01 23.29 -4.73
C LEU A 200 -2.32 22.14 -3.99
N CYS A 201 -2.33 22.18 -2.66
CA CYS A 201 -1.87 21.09 -1.81
C CYS A 201 -3.07 20.38 -1.16
N VAL A 202 -3.17 19.06 -1.34
CA VAL A 202 -4.21 18.22 -0.70
C VAL A 202 -3.54 17.24 0.25
N MET A 203 -3.79 17.40 1.54
CA MET A 203 -3.17 16.63 2.59
C MET A 203 -4.15 15.61 3.19
N ALA A 204 -3.71 14.38 3.35
CA ALA A 204 -4.43 13.34 4.05
C ALA A 204 -4.56 13.65 5.55
N ASP A 205 -5.47 12.94 6.21
CA ASP A 205 -5.50 12.93 7.66
C ASP A 205 -4.21 12.29 8.24
N GLN A 206 -3.54 13.02 9.15
CA GLN A 206 -2.25 12.62 9.73
C GLN A 206 -2.38 11.91 11.09
N ARG A 207 -3.60 11.64 11.57
CA ARG A 207 -3.87 10.95 12.86
C ARG A 207 -3.34 9.50 12.88
N ARG A 208 -2.61 9.14 13.95
CA ARG A 208 -1.82 7.90 14.05
C ARG A 208 -2.40 6.72 14.86
N GLY A 209 -3.60 6.83 15.46
CA GLY A 209 -4.13 5.77 16.33
C GLY A 209 -5.56 6.03 16.82
N GLN A 210 -6.17 5.02 17.46
CA GLN A 210 -7.62 4.83 17.68
C GLN A 210 -8.41 6.06 18.11
N ALA A 211 -9.63 6.14 17.57
CA ALA A 211 -10.70 6.99 18.07
C ALA A 211 -10.85 6.78 19.58
N SER A 212 -10.82 7.86 20.34
CA SER A 212 -11.41 7.87 21.68
C SER A 212 -12.84 7.31 21.57
N ASN A 213 -13.16 6.35 22.42
CA ASN A 213 -14.46 5.69 22.55
C ASN A 213 -15.56 6.67 23.03
N GLU A 214 -15.89 7.68 22.23
CA GLU A 214 -17.11 8.47 22.41
C GLU A 214 -17.90 8.45 21.10
N MET A 215 -18.95 7.63 21.09
CA MET A 215 -19.93 7.56 20.01
C MET A 215 -20.82 8.81 20.03
N ASP A 216 -20.70 9.66 19.01
CA ASP A 216 -21.84 10.26 18.29
C ASP A 216 -21.36 10.89 16.96
N PRO A 217 -21.83 10.45 15.78
CA PRO A 217 -21.51 11.04 14.48
C PRO A 217 -22.08 12.44 14.23
N LEU A 218 -22.79 13.05 15.18
CA LEU A 218 -23.62 14.23 14.90
C LEU A 218 -23.39 15.49 15.75
N SER A 219 -22.42 15.56 16.66
CA SER A 219 -22.31 16.74 17.54
C SER A 219 -21.10 17.65 17.26
N VAL A 220 -21.43 18.91 16.99
CA VAL A 220 -20.55 20.09 16.90
C VAL A 220 -19.69 20.32 18.17
N LYS A 221 -19.98 19.60 19.25
CA LYS A 221 -19.31 19.69 20.56
C LYS A 221 -17.98 18.92 20.61
N LEU A 222 -17.88 17.76 19.95
CA LEU A 222 -16.72 16.87 20.09
C LEU A 222 -15.42 17.45 19.52
N ALA A 223 -15.42 18.14 18.38
CA ALA A 223 -14.17 18.71 17.87
C ALA A 223 -13.66 19.93 18.68
N ALA A 224 -14.53 20.58 19.47
CA ALA A 224 -14.12 21.60 20.44
C ALA A 224 -13.55 20.98 21.73
N GLU A 225 -14.13 19.86 22.17
CA GLU A 225 -13.63 19.05 23.28
C GLU A 225 -12.34 18.29 22.92
N GLU A 226 -12.19 17.81 21.68
CA GLU A 226 -10.95 17.22 21.13
C GLU A 226 -9.84 18.28 21.05
N ALA A 227 -10.13 19.50 20.58
CA ALA A 227 -9.16 20.59 20.59
C ALA A 227 -8.77 21.03 22.01
N ALA A 228 -9.63 20.80 23.01
CA ALA A 228 -9.33 21.01 24.42
C ALA A 228 -8.56 19.83 25.05
N ALA A 229 -8.89 18.59 24.71
CA ALA A 229 -8.22 17.37 25.15
C ALA A 229 -6.80 17.26 24.57
N LEU A 230 -6.61 17.64 23.29
CA LEU A 230 -5.31 17.79 22.62
C LEU A 230 -4.39 18.80 23.32
N ARG A 231 -4.95 19.75 24.08
CA ARG A 231 -4.20 20.74 24.88
C ARG A 231 -3.95 20.27 26.32
N ALA A 232 -4.69 19.26 26.81
CA ALA A 232 -4.71 18.88 28.22
C ALA A 232 -3.92 17.61 28.56
N GLN A 233 -3.56 16.75 27.60
CA GLN A 233 -2.80 15.51 27.87
C GLN A 233 -1.29 15.72 27.74
N LYS A 234 -0.58 15.61 28.87
CA LYS A 234 0.88 15.76 28.96
C LYS A 234 1.69 14.51 28.62
N ASP A 235 1.06 13.34 28.51
CA ASP A 235 1.75 12.06 28.29
C ASP A 235 1.16 11.32 27.08
N GLY A 236 1.81 11.44 25.91
CA GLY A 236 1.47 10.67 24.71
C GLY A 236 2.24 11.15 23.49
N GLN A 237 3.01 10.28 22.84
CA GLN A 237 3.87 10.62 21.69
C GLN A 237 3.10 10.97 20.38
N GLY A 238 1.77 10.81 20.33
CA GLY A 238 0.95 10.94 19.10
C GLY A 238 0.45 12.35 18.71
N PRO A 239 -0.11 13.16 19.63
CA PRO A 239 -0.64 14.50 19.29
C PRO A 239 0.43 15.47 18.81
N LYS A 240 1.61 15.44 19.46
CA LYS A 240 2.74 16.30 19.12
C LYS A 240 3.30 15.98 17.73
N ALA A 241 3.44 14.70 17.40
CA ALA A 241 3.89 14.22 16.09
C ALA A 241 2.94 14.64 14.95
N THR A 242 1.63 14.52 15.19
CA THR A 242 0.61 14.92 14.21
C THR A 242 0.65 16.43 13.96
N ALA A 243 0.71 17.23 15.04
CA ALA A 243 0.79 18.69 14.95
C ALA A 243 2.06 19.13 14.21
N GLU A 244 3.20 18.52 14.50
CA GLU A 244 4.49 18.80 13.88
C GLU A 244 4.47 18.63 12.35
N ILE A 245 3.93 17.50 11.86
CA ILE A 245 3.79 17.24 10.42
C ILE A 245 2.90 18.29 9.76
N VAL A 246 1.75 18.52 10.38
CA VAL A 246 0.70 19.39 9.86
C VAL A 246 1.19 20.84 9.79
N ASP A 247 1.83 21.35 10.85
CA ASP A 247 2.41 22.69 10.89
C ASP A 247 3.53 22.85 9.86
N THR A 248 4.41 21.85 9.69
CA THR A 248 5.48 21.87 8.66
C THR A 248 4.91 22.03 7.25
N ILE A 249 3.88 21.26 6.89
CA ILE A 249 3.23 21.34 5.57
C ILE A 249 2.58 22.73 5.38
N ARG A 250 2.01 23.30 6.44
CA ARG A 250 1.42 24.64 6.39
C ARG A 250 2.41 25.72 6.14
N GLU A 251 3.51 25.71 6.88
CA GLU A 251 4.56 26.72 6.78
C GLU A 251 5.12 26.71 5.36
N THR A 252 5.29 25.50 4.81
CA THR A 252 5.65 25.31 3.39
C THR A 252 4.60 25.93 2.46
N CYS A 253 3.31 25.64 2.66
CA CYS A 253 2.24 26.23 1.85
C CYS A 253 2.18 27.76 1.96
N ILE A 254 2.36 28.33 3.16
CA ILE A 254 2.38 29.78 3.39
C ILE A 254 3.55 30.41 2.64
N GLY A 255 4.75 29.84 2.76
CA GLY A 255 5.94 30.33 2.07
C GLY A 255 5.82 30.29 0.54
N LEU A 256 5.09 29.31 0.01
CA LEU A 256 4.83 29.13 -1.42
C LEU A 256 3.55 29.83 -1.91
N GLN A 257 2.81 30.50 -1.02
CA GLN A 257 1.47 31.04 -1.31
C GLN A 257 0.51 29.98 -1.89
N ALA A 258 0.73 28.71 -1.56
CA ALA A 258 -0.09 27.60 -2.00
C ALA A 258 -1.41 27.55 -1.23
N ARG A 259 -2.44 27.03 -1.90
CA ARG A 259 -3.72 26.67 -1.29
C ARG A 259 -3.57 25.32 -0.61
N LEU A 260 -4.24 25.14 0.52
CA LEU A 260 -4.14 23.93 1.32
C LEU A 260 -5.53 23.39 1.63
N VAL A 261 -5.70 22.09 1.39
CA VAL A 261 -6.91 21.33 1.64
C VAL A 261 -6.56 20.12 2.47
N ARG A 262 -7.43 19.76 3.41
CA ARG A 262 -7.29 18.54 4.21
C ARG A 262 -8.42 17.58 3.89
N SER A 263 -8.08 16.33 3.59
CA SER A 263 -9.05 15.25 3.47
C SER A 263 -9.59 14.87 4.85
N HIS A 264 -10.90 14.68 4.93
CA HIS A 264 -11.51 13.98 6.05
C HIS A 264 -11.44 12.47 5.79
N THR A 265 -11.10 11.68 6.79
CA THR A 265 -11.11 10.22 6.70
C THR A 265 -11.71 9.68 8.00
N PRO A 266 -12.87 9.00 7.96
CA PRO A 266 -13.57 8.53 9.15
C PRO A 266 -12.91 7.24 9.70
N LEU A 267 -11.66 7.36 10.17
CA LEU A 267 -10.81 6.26 10.66
C LEU A 267 -11.47 5.36 11.73
N GLN A 268 -12.43 5.89 12.48
CA GLN A 268 -13.21 5.16 13.48
C GLN A 268 -14.08 4.02 12.91
N LEU A 269 -14.51 4.11 11.64
CA LEU A 269 -15.33 3.07 11.02
C LEU A 269 -14.59 1.74 10.87
N LEU A 270 -13.25 1.75 10.91
CA LEU A 270 -12.45 0.52 10.89
C LEU A 270 -12.59 -0.31 12.17
N SER A 271 -12.95 0.33 13.29
CA SER A 271 -13.12 -0.35 14.58
C SER A 271 -14.48 -1.05 14.71
N SER A 272 -15.45 -0.70 13.85
CA SER A 272 -16.82 -1.23 13.87
C SER A 272 -17.32 -1.44 12.44
N PRO A 273 -16.73 -2.38 11.69
CA PRO A 273 -17.22 -2.70 10.35
C PRO A 273 -18.69 -3.15 10.45
N SER A 274 -19.56 -2.55 9.65
CA SER A 274 -20.96 -2.95 9.54
C SER A 274 -21.06 -4.39 9.07
N SER A 275 -21.87 -5.21 9.76
CA SER A 275 -22.03 -6.67 9.56
C SER A 275 -22.72 -7.08 8.24
N SER A 276 -22.78 -6.22 7.22
CA SER A 276 -23.34 -6.60 5.93
C SER A 276 -22.25 -7.10 4.99
N THR A 277 -21.93 -8.39 5.04
CA THR A 277 -21.04 -9.02 4.06
C THR A 277 -21.82 -10.05 3.23
N SER A 278 -22.13 -9.69 2.00
CA SER A 278 -22.32 -10.65 0.89
C SER A 278 -20.97 -11.09 0.31
N SER A 279 -19.89 -11.06 1.11
CA SER A 279 -18.54 -11.45 0.70
C SER A 279 -18.45 -12.96 0.66
N SER A 280 -17.88 -13.51 -0.40
CA SER A 280 -17.57 -14.94 -0.53
C SER A 280 -16.49 -15.41 0.45
N SER A 281 -15.66 -14.50 0.99
CA SER A 281 -14.63 -14.81 1.99
C SER A 281 -15.11 -14.53 3.42
N PRO A 282 -14.91 -15.47 4.37
CA PRO A 282 -15.30 -15.30 5.76
C PRO A 282 -14.45 -14.29 6.55
N TRP A 283 -13.33 -13.82 5.97
CA TRP A 283 -12.39 -12.91 6.65
C TRP A 283 -12.37 -11.50 6.06
N SER A 284 -12.94 -11.29 4.87
CA SER A 284 -12.88 -9.98 4.21
C SER A 284 -13.90 -9.01 4.78
N LEU A 285 -13.43 -7.86 5.25
CA LEU A 285 -14.27 -6.78 5.78
C LEU A 285 -14.51 -5.70 4.73
N GLN A 286 -15.76 -5.27 4.60
CA GLN A 286 -16.15 -4.07 3.85
C GLN A 286 -16.60 -2.98 4.82
N VAL A 287 -16.32 -1.73 4.47
CA VAL A 287 -16.73 -0.56 5.25
C VAL A 287 -17.55 0.35 4.34
N HIS A 288 -18.74 0.71 4.82
CA HIS A 288 -19.55 1.77 4.24
C HIS A 288 -19.14 3.10 4.87
N SER A 289 -18.70 4.08 4.08
CA SER A 289 -18.25 5.37 4.60
C SER A 289 -18.85 6.56 3.84
N PRO A 290 -19.40 7.55 4.56
CA PRO A 290 -19.90 8.78 3.94
C PRO A 290 -18.73 9.69 3.57
N VAL A 291 -18.68 10.14 2.31
CA VAL A 291 -17.66 11.10 1.87
C VAL A 291 -18.05 12.51 2.29
N ARG A 292 -17.07 13.27 2.77
CA ARG A 292 -17.22 14.68 3.16
C ARG A 292 -16.09 15.49 2.55
N TYR A 293 -16.44 16.45 1.72
CA TYR A 293 -15.47 17.32 1.08
C TYR A 293 -15.19 18.58 1.89
N SER A 294 -13.93 18.81 2.19
CA SER A 294 -13.44 20.05 2.79
C SER A 294 -13.31 21.18 1.77
N PRO A 295 -13.49 22.45 2.16
CA PRO A 295 -13.27 23.59 1.28
C PRO A 295 -11.78 23.82 1.01
N THR A 296 -11.47 24.42 -0.14
CA THR A 296 -10.12 24.86 -0.49
C THR A 296 -9.80 26.18 0.21
N LEU A 297 -8.75 26.21 1.04
CA LEU A 297 -8.39 27.38 1.85
C LEU A 297 -7.06 28.00 1.39
N SER A 298 -6.98 29.33 1.41
CA SER A 298 -5.68 30.00 1.31
C SER A 298 -4.90 29.79 2.60
N ALA A 299 -3.67 29.28 2.51
CA ALA A 299 -2.88 28.90 3.68
C ALA A 299 -2.59 30.08 4.63
N SER A 300 -2.52 31.32 4.11
CA SER A 300 -2.31 32.54 4.89
C SER A 300 -3.50 32.92 5.79
N ARG A 301 -4.69 32.37 5.53
CA ARG A 301 -5.90 32.59 6.34
C ARG A 301 -6.08 31.55 7.46
N LEU A 302 -5.19 30.55 7.55
CA LEU A 302 -5.22 29.53 8.60
C LEU A 302 -4.53 30.05 9.87
N LYS A 303 -5.12 29.82 11.06
CA LYS A 303 -4.53 30.20 12.36
C LYS A 303 -3.62 29.09 12.90
N PRO A 304 -2.48 29.39 13.58
CA PRO A 304 -1.62 28.38 14.24
C PRO A 304 -2.43 27.37 15.07
N GLY A 305 -2.16 26.07 14.91
CA GLY A 305 -2.90 25.00 15.60
C GLY A 305 -4.38 24.83 15.22
N THR A 306 -4.89 25.56 14.22
CA THR A 306 -6.27 25.45 13.70
C THR A 306 -6.21 24.88 12.30
N PHE A 307 -6.18 23.55 12.20
CA PHE A 307 -5.88 22.83 10.97
C PHE A 307 -6.95 21.81 10.56
N VAL A 308 -8.06 21.86 11.25
CA VAL A 308 -9.26 21.16 10.84
C VAL A 308 -10.10 22.21 10.13
N ALA A 309 -10.89 21.79 9.15
CA ALA A 309 -12.18 22.43 8.99
C ALA A 309 -12.77 22.51 10.40
N ARG A 310 -12.97 23.71 10.97
CA ARG A 310 -13.56 23.84 12.31
C ARG A 310 -14.84 23.01 12.35
N THR A 311 -15.23 22.53 13.52
CA THR A 311 -16.59 22.06 13.69
C THR A 311 -17.54 23.17 13.23
N GLY A 312 -18.31 22.93 12.18
CA GLY A 312 -19.17 23.93 11.53
C GLY A 312 -18.59 24.66 10.31
N ASP A 313 -17.35 24.39 9.90
CA ASP A 313 -16.88 24.79 8.56
C ASP A 313 -17.72 24.03 7.51
N PRO A 314 -18.11 24.68 6.40
CA PRO A 314 -19.04 24.10 5.43
C PRO A 314 -18.37 22.94 4.70
N VAL A 315 -18.56 21.73 5.22
CA VAL A 315 -18.26 20.49 4.50
C VAL A 315 -19.37 20.21 3.51
N VAL A 316 -19.01 19.76 2.32
CA VAL A 316 -19.99 19.38 1.30
C VAL A 316 -20.19 17.86 1.38
N PRO A 317 -21.42 17.35 1.52
CA PRO A 317 -21.70 15.93 1.40
C PRO A 317 -21.23 15.40 0.04
N GLY A 318 -20.55 14.26 0.04
CA GLY A 318 -20.25 13.48 -1.15
C GLY A 318 -21.07 12.18 -1.19
N PRO A 319 -20.77 11.28 -2.13
CA PRO A 319 -21.43 9.98 -2.21
C PRO A 319 -21.07 9.10 -1.02
N ASP A 320 -22.01 8.22 -0.63
CA ASP A 320 -21.74 7.13 0.30
C ASP A 320 -21.06 5.98 -0.44
N ILE A 321 -19.83 5.65 -0.05
CA ILE A 321 -18.99 4.68 -0.76
C ILE A 321 -18.79 3.41 0.07
N THR A 322 -18.61 2.29 -0.62
CA THR A 322 -18.21 1.02 -0.02
C THR A 322 -16.83 0.64 -0.52
N HIS A 323 -15.94 0.27 0.39
CA HIS A 323 -14.56 -0.11 0.08
C HIS A 323 -14.06 -1.16 1.09
N PRO A 324 -12.95 -1.86 0.78
CA PRO A 324 -12.31 -2.74 1.76
C PRO A 324 -12.06 -2.03 3.08
N GLY A 325 -12.28 -2.71 4.20
CA GLY A 325 -12.14 -2.19 5.56
C GLY A 325 -10.70 -2.02 6.03
N THR A 326 -9.80 -1.62 5.12
CA THR A 326 -8.37 -1.43 5.39
C THR A 326 -8.04 0.06 5.50
N ARG A 327 -7.02 0.41 6.29
CA ARG A 327 -6.57 1.81 6.42
C ARG A 327 -6.13 2.39 5.07
N ALA A 328 -5.47 1.58 4.24
CA ALA A 328 -5.00 1.99 2.92
C ALA A 328 -6.18 2.29 1.97
N ALA A 329 -7.18 1.41 1.92
CA ALA A 329 -8.36 1.62 1.10
C ALA A 329 -9.14 2.86 1.51
N MET A 330 -9.41 3.02 2.82
CA MET A 330 -10.19 4.15 3.30
C MET A 330 -9.45 5.49 3.12
N THR A 331 -8.15 5.53 3.42
CA THR A 331 -7.34 6.74 3.19
C THR A 331 -7.27 7.05 1.69
N GLY A 332 -7.00 6.05 0.86
CA GLY A 332 -6.87 6.21 -0.60
C GLY A 332 -8.14 6.71 -1.25
N ALA A 333 -9.30 6.12 -0.94
CA ALA A 333 -10.58 6.51 -1.51
C ALA A 333 -10.96 7.95 -1.12
N HIS A 334 -10.91 8.28 0.17
CA HIS A 334 -11.28 9.61 0.66
C HIS A 334 -10.33 10.69 0.13
N LEU A 335 -9.01 10.41 0.13
CA LEU A 335 -8.01 11.36 -0.36
C LEU A 335 -8.12 11.57 -1.88
N ALA A 336 -8.37 10.50 -2.66
CA ALA A 336 -8.56 10.60 -4.10
C ALA A 336 -9.79 11.45 -4.43
N LEU A 337 -10.93 11.18 -3.79
CA LEU A 337 -12.16 11.94 -4.00
C LEU A 337 -12.01 13.40 -3.57
N GLN A 338 -11.39 13.66 -2.40
CA GLN A 338 -11.08 15.04 -1.99
C GLN A 338 -10.17 15.73 -2.99
N THR A 339 -9.17 15.04 -3.52
CA THR A 339 -8.22 15.61 -4.48
C THR A 339 -8.93 16.03 -5.76
N LEU A 340 -9.71 15.15 -6.38
CA LEU A 340 -10.47 15.47 -7.60
C LEU A 340 -11.50 16.58 -7.34
N TRP A 341 -12.20 16.53 -6.20
CA TRP A 341 -13.14 17.58 -5.79
C TRP A 341 -12.47 18.96 -5.67
N SER A 342 -11.26 18.98 -5.08
CA SER A 342 -10.49 20.21 -4.88
C SER A 342 -9.93 20.74 -6.20
N VAL A 343 -9.45 19.85 -7.09
CA VAL A 343 -8.99 20.20 -8.45
C VAL A 343 -10.13 20.82 -9.25
N ALA A 344 -11.34 20.24 -9.19
CA ALA A 344 -12.53 20.76 -9.88
C ALA A 344 -12.95 22.17 -9.44
N ARG A 345 -12.58 22.59 -8.22
CA ARG A 345 -13.00 23.87 -7.60
C ARG A 345 -11.84 24.81 -7.36
N ASP A 346 -10.68 24.48 -7.90
CA ASP A 346 -9.51 25.32 -7.75
C ASP A 346 -9.61 26.50 -8.72
N GLU A 347 -9.53 27.71 -8.18
CA GLU A 347 -9.37 28.93 -8.98
C GLU A 347 -7.90 29.36 -8.91
N PRO A 348 -7.10 29.17 -9.99
CA PRO A 348 -5.74 29.67 -10.01
C PRO A 348 -5.75 31.21 -9.92
N PRO A 349 -4.78 31.85 -9.23
CA PRO A 349 -4.77 33.31 -9.07
C PRO A 349 -4.77 34.01 -10.44
N SER A 350 -5.72 34.91 -10.64
CA SER A 350 -6.10 35.56 -11.91
C SER A 350 -5.09 36.57 -12.49
N ALA A 351 -3.78 36.40 -12.25
CA ALA A 351 -2.76 37.40 -12.60
C ALA A 351 -1.61 36.91 -13.49
N MET A 352 -1.71 35.71 -14.09
CA MET A 352 -0.73 35.28 -15.09
C MET A 352 -1.47 35.05 -16.41
N GLU A 353 -1.26 35.97 -17.35
CA GLU A 353 -1.71 35.93 -18.73
C GLU A 353 -1.51 34.52 -19.33
N MET A 354 -2.58 33.73 -19.41
CA MET A 354 -2.63 32.57 -20.30
C MET A 354 -3.67 32.85 -21.36
N ALA A 355 -3.20 33.48 -22.44
CA ALA A 355 -3.95 33.54 -23.68
C ALA A 355 -4.05 32.13 -24.27
N GLY A 356 -5.27 31.59 -24.36
CA GLY A 356 -5.60 30.38 -25.11
C GLY A 356 -5.88 29.17 -24.23
N THR A 357 -7.15 28.73 -24.22
CA THR A 357 -7.64 27.39 -23.85
C THR A 357 -6.68 26.53 -23.03
N ASP A 358 -6.67 26.71 -21.70
CA ASP A 358 -5.82 25.92 -20.82
C ASP A 358 -6.36 24.48 -20.79
N ALA A 359 -5.58 23.51 -21.26
CA ALA A 359 -5.93 22.09 -21.19
C ALA A 359 -6.23 21.64 -19.74
N ASN A 360 -5.66 22.34 -18.74
CA ASN A 360 -6.02 22.14 -17.34
C ASN A 360 -7.44 22.61 -17.02
N GLU A 361 -7.94 23.66 -17.65
CA GLU A 361 -9.30 24.19 -17.41
C GLU A 361 -10.35 23.23 -17.96
N ASP A 362 -10.16 22.70 -19.18
CA ASP A 362 -11.03 21.63 -19.72
C ASP A 362 -11.06 20.41 -18.79
N LEU A 363 -9.89 19.98 -18.33
CA LEU A 363 -9.78 18.85 -17.41
C LEU A 363 -10.50 19.13 -16.08
N ARG A 364 -10.34 20.33 -15.51
CA ARG A 364 -11.07 20.74 -14.30
C ARG A 364 -12.58 20.74 -14.50
N LEU A 365 -13.06 21.23 -15.64
CA LEU A 365 -14.49 21.22 -15.99
C LEU A 365 -15.03 19.80 -16.15
N ARG A 366 -14.29 18.90 -16.78
CA ARG A 366 -14.67 17.48 -16.90
C ARG A 366 -14.75 16.82 -15.53
N ILE A 367 -13.77 17.04 -14.65
CA ILE A 367 -13.80 16.54 -13.26
C ILE A 367 -14.98 17.16 -12.49
N ALA A 368 -15.22 18.46 -12.63
CA ALA A 368 -16.34 19.14 -11.97
C ALA A 368 -17.69 18.59 -12.42
N TRP A 369 -17.85 18.32 -13.72
CA TRP A 369 -19.04 17.68 -14.28
C TRP A 369 -19.22 16.28 -13.71
N ALA A 370 -18.18 15.46 -13.67
CA ALA A 370 -18.25 14.09 -13.17
C ALA A 370 -18.50 13.98 -11.65
N LEU A 371 -18.16 15.00 -10.87
CA LEU A 371 -18.35 15.06 -9.42
C LEU A 371 -19.49 16.00 -8.99
N ARG A 372 -20.42 16.30 -9.89
CA ARG A 372 -21.57 17.15 -9.58
C ARG A 372 -22.57 16.43 -8.67
N ASP A 373 -23.37 17.20 -7.95
CA ASP A 373 -24.34 16.69 -6.97
C ASP A 373 -25.61 16.19 -7.68
N ASP A 374 -25.49 15.09 -8.41
CA ASP A 374 -26.62 14.37 -9.01
C ASP A 374 -26.45 12.85 -8.89
N ARG A 375 -27.58 12.14 -9.01
CA ARG A 375 -27.66 10.70 -8.79
C ARG A 375 -26.76 9.88 -9.72
N ASP A 376 -26.67 10.25 -11.01
CA ASP A 376 -25.95 9.45 -12.01
C ASP A 376 -24.43 9.66 -11.85
N ALA A 377 -24.01 10.90 -11.60
CA ALA A 377 -22.62 11.22 -11.28
C ALA A 377 -22.16 10.50 -9.99
N GLN A 378 -22.96 10.57 -8.92
CA GLN A 378 -22.66 9.86 -7.67
C GLN A 378 -22.60 8.34 -7.87
N ALA A 379 -23.52 7.76 -8.64
CA ALA A 379 -23.52 6.33 -8.94
C ALA A 379 -22.26 5.90 -9.69
N ALA A 380 -21.81 6.68 -10.69
CA ALA A 380 -20.58 6.42 -11.42
C ALA A 380 -19.34 6.46 -10.52
N VAL A 381 -19.28 7.43 -9.59
CA VAL A 381 -18.20 7.52 -8.59
C VAL A 381 -18.21 6.31 -7.66
N ILE A 382 -19.38 5.93 -7.13
CA ILE A 382 -19.53 4.77 -6.24
C ILE A 382 -19.07 3.50 -6.95
N GLN A 383 -19.48 3.31 -8.21
CA GLN A 383 -19.09 2.16 -9.01
C GLN A 383 -17.57 2.15 -9.27
N ALA A 384 -16.98 3.30 -9.60
CA ALA A 384 -15.53 3.41 -9.81
C ALA A 384 -14.74 3.08 -8.53
N VAL A 385 -15.18 3.59 -7.37
CA VAL A 385 -14.56 3.27 -6.08
C VAL A 385 -14.65 1.77 -5.79
N ALA A 386 -15.84 1.15 -5.93
CA ALA A 386 -16.05 -0.27 -5.69
C ALA A 386 -15.27 -1.19 -6.66
N ALA A 387 -15.07 -0.74 -7.91
CA ALA A 387 -14.31 -1.45 -8.93
C ALA A 387 -12.79 -1.33 -8.77
N THR A 388 -12.31 -0.46 -7.87
CA THR A 388 -10.87 -0.23 -7.69
C THR A 388 -10.17 -1.51 -7.27
N ARG A 389 -9.02 -1.76 -7.88
CA ARG A 389 -8.11 -2.87 -7.54
C ARG A 389 -6.72 -2.31 -7.33
N TRP A 390 -6.06 -2.79 -6.27
CA TRP A 390 -4.66 -2.50 -5.97
C TRP A 390 -3.98 -3.82 -5.63
N PRO A 391 -3.38 -4.50 -6.63
CA PRO A 391 -2.73 -5.78 -6.38
C PRO A 391 -1.60 -5.67 -5.34
N GLY A 392 -1.54 -6.63 -4.44
CA GLY A 392 -0.40 -6.84 -3.53
C GLY A 392 -0.33 -5.96 -2.27
N ARG A 393 -1.42 -5.25 -1.87
CA ARG A 393 -1.44 -4.48 -0.61
C ARG A 393 -2.79 -4.55 0.10
N CYS A 394 -2.83 -5.27 1.21
CA CYS A 394 -4.02 -5.56 2.00
C CYS A 394 -5.14 -6.18 1.14
N GLU A 395 -4.75 -7.15 0.32
CA GLU A 395 -5.60 -7.85 -0.65
C GLU A 395 -5.79 -9.30 -0.20
N TRP A 396 -6.97 -9.85 -0.49
CA TRP A 396 -7.24 -11.28 -0.35
C TRP A 396 -6.98 -11.97 -1.67
N VAL A 397 -6.14 -13.00 -1.65
CA VAL A 397 -5.69 -13.73 -2.84
C VAL A 397 -5.98 -15.21 -2.66
N ASP A 398 -6.44 -15.87 -3.72
CA ASP A 398 -6.57 -17.32 -3.80
C ASP A 398 -5.35 -17.88 -4.56
N ALA A 399 -4.49 -18.63 -3.86
CA ALA A 399 -3.32 -19.27 -4.44
C ALA A 399 -3.55 -20.78 -4.60
N ARG A 400 -3.23 -21.33 -5.78
CA ARG A 400 -3.16 -22.78 -5.99
C ARG A 400 -1.79 -23.30 -5.59
N VAL A 401 -1.76 -24.33 -4.76
CA VAL A 401 -0.50 -24.93 -4.26
C VAL A 401 -0.50 -26.41 -4.63
N GLY A 402 0.23 -26.76 -5.69
CA GLY A 402 0.39 -28.15 -6.14
C GLY A 402 1.25 -28.98 -5.18
N HIS A 403 1.05 -30.31 -5.21
CA HIS A 403 2.00 -31.28 -4.66
C HIS A 403 3.17 -31.43 -5.65
N GLU A 404 4.42 -31.26 -5.20
CA GLU A 404 5.55 -31.76 -5.98
C GLU A 404 5.50 -33.28 -5.97
N ALA A 405 5.41 -33.88 -7.16
CA ALA A 405 5.83 -35.25 -7.38
C ALA A 405 7.33 -35.32 -7.02
N ALA A 406 7.70 -36.29 -6.17
CA ALA A 406 9.08 -36.50 -5.76
C ALA A 406 10.01 -36.61 -6.98
N THR A 407 11.01 -35.73 -7.02
CA THR A 407 12.34 -35.89 -7.62
C THR A 407 12.53 -36.97 -8.70
N ALA A 408 12.81 -36.53 -9.94
CA ALA A 408 13.66 -37.29 -10.86
C ALA A 408 14.71 -36.35 -11.46
N ALA A 409 15.78 -36.11 -10.69
CA ALA A 409 17.07 -35.72 -11.24
C ALA A 409 17.86 -36.99 -11.57
N ALA A 410 18.62 -36.94 -12.67
CA ALA A 410 19.46 -38.00 -13.28
C ALA A 410 18.70 -38.99 -14.18
N VAL A 411 18.76 -38.79 -15.50
CA VAL A 411 19.73 -39.41 -16.44
C VAL A 411 19.51 -38.72 -17.80
N GLN A 412 20.35 -37.74 -18.14
CA GLN A 412 20.68 -37.46 -19.54
C GLN A 412 22.12 -37.94 -19.72
N GLY A 413 22.24 -39.26 -19.80
CA GLY A 413 23.39 -39.97 -20.34
C GLY A 413 23.01 -40.45 -21.73
N GLU A 414 23.90 -40.17 -22.68
CA GLU A 414 23.94 -40.58 -24.08
C GLU A 414 23.37 -41.99 -24.35
N SER A 415 22.57 -42.14 -25.42
CA SER A 415 22.76 -43.29 -26.31
C SER A 415 22.28 -43.00 -27.73
N GLU A 416 23.24 -43.12 -28.64
CA GLU A 416 23.05 -43.36 -30.06
C GLU A 416 22.13 -44.56 -30.30
N GLY A 417 21.47 -44.57 -31.48
CA GLY A 417 20.57 -45.64 -31.86
C GLY A 417 21.27 -46.99 -32.08
N ILE A 418 20.50 -48.06 -31.92
CA ILE A 418 20.54 -49.32 -32.68
C ILE A 418 19.22 -50.07 -32.41
N ASP A 419 18.83 -50.83 -33.41
CA ASP A 419 17.58 -51.50 -33.74
C ASP A 419 17.28 -52.81 -32.96
N ASP A 420 16.02 -53.23 -33.05
CA ASP A 420 15.46 -54.59 -32.96
C ASP A 420 15.64 -55.45 -31.67
N THR A 421 14.52 -55.80 -31.01
CA THR A 421 13.91 -57.16 -31.00
C THR A 421 12.79 -57.30 -29.95
N GLN A 422 11.79 -58.12 -30.30
CA GLN A 422 10.66 -58.57 -29.47
C GLN A 422 11.13 -59.43 -28.27
N GLU A 423 10.43 -59.37 -27.14
CA GLU A 423 9.79 -60.54 -26.50
C GLU A 423 8.93 -60.14 -25.29
N ASN A 424 7.77 -60.80 -25.17
CA ASN A 424 6.84 -60.76 -24.06
C ASN A 424 7.46 -61.37 -22.80
N GLU A 425 7.17 -60.83 -21.61
CA GLU A 425 6.81 -61.66 -20.46
C GLU A 425 6.07 -60.86 -19.37
N SER A 426 5.09 -61.54 -18.79
CA SER A 426 4.04 -61.11 -17.87
C SER A 426 4.51 -60.73 -16.46
N GLY A 427 3.93 -59.70 -15.87
CA GLY A 427 3.99 -59.46 -14.43
C GLY A 427 3.11 -58.30 -13.98
N ASP A 428 1.98 -58.63 -13.33
CA ASP A 428 1.08 -57.80 -12.52
C ASP A 428 1.21 -56.26 -12.63
N GLU A 429 0.33 -55.66 -13.44
CA GLU A 429 -0.03 -54.25 -13.28
C GLU A 429 -0.83 -54.10 -11.97
N MET A 430 -0.10 -53.79 -10.89
CA MET A 430 -0.69 -53.20 -9.70
C MET A 430 -1.22 -51.82 -10.14
N GLN A 431 -2.54 -51.70 -10.30
CA GLN A 431 -3.22 -50.41 -10.40
C GLN A 431 -2.83 -49.59 -9.16
N VAL A 432 -1.87 -48.69 -9.32
CA VAL A 432 -1.70 -47.58 -8.40
C VAL A 432 -2.89 -46.68 -8.65
N ASP A 433 -3.87 -46.72 -7.74
CA ASP A 433 -4.95 -45.76 -7.68
C ASP A 433 -4.34 -44.36 -7.80
N SER A 434 -4.62 -43.70 -8.92
CA SER A 434 -4.34 -42.29 -9.12
C SER A 434 -5.20 -41.53 -8.11
N GLU A 435 -4.70 -41.35 -6.89
CA GLU A 435 -5.30 -40.43 -5.92
C GLU A 435 -5.50 -39.10 -6.63
N ALA A 436 -6.77 -38.70 -6.72
CA ALA A 436 -7.17 -37.45 -7.34
C ALA A 436 -6.35 -36.31 -6.73
N ILE A 437 -5.61 -35.58 -7.58
CA ILE A 437 -4.95 -34.33 -7.22
C ILE A 437 -6.04 -33.38 -6.74
N VAL A 438 -6.27 -33.31 -5.42
CA VAL A 438 -7.14 -32.30 -4.83
C VAL A 438 -6.36 -30.99 -4.85
N ASP A 439 -6.50 -30.27 -5.96
CA ASP A 439 -6.02 -28.91 -6.14
C ASP A 439 -6.66 -28.05 -5.04
N SER A 440 -5.91 -27.81 -3.96
CA SER A 440 -6.40 -27.12 -2.76
C SER A 440 -6.05 -25.65 -2.87
N GLN A 441 -7.08 -24.80 -2.97
CA GLN A 441 -6.92 -23.35 -2.97
C GLN A 441 -6.63 -22.84 -1.56
N LEU A 442 -5.57 -22.05 -1.43
CA LEU A 442 -5.20 -21.35 -0.20
C LEU A 442 -5.72 -19.91 -0.27
N HIS A 443 -6.54 -19.50 0.70
CA HIS A 443 -7.03 -18.13 0.79
C HIS A 443 -6.15 -17.33 1.77
N LEU A 444 -5.41 -16.34 1.27
CA LEU A 444 -4.44 -15.59 2.07
C LEU A 444 -4.62 -14.07 1.95
N LEU A 445 -4.37 -13.39 3.07
CA LEU A 445 -4.25 -11.93 3.13
C LEU A 445 -2.81 -11.52 2.81
N VAL A 446 -2.62 -10.62 1.87
CA VAL A 446 -1.30 -10.15 1.46
C VAL A 446 -1.14 -8.68 1.79
N ASP A 447 -0.09 -8.30 2.52
CA ASP A 447 0.17 -6.91 2.86
C ASP A 447 1.66 -6.57 2.92
N GLY A 448 1.99 -5.44 2.33
CA GLY A 448 3.35 -4.95 2.25
C GLY A 448 3.88 -4.30 3.51
N ALA A 449 3.56 -4.78 4.71
CA ALA A 449 3.88 -4.16 6.01
C ALA A 449 5.40 -3.90 6.24
N HIS A 450 5.96 -2.92 5.54
CA HIS A 450 7.39 -2.65 5.33
C HIS A 450 7.96 -1.56 6.26
N ASN A 451 7.13 -1.01 7.14
CA ASN A 451 7.50 -0.11 8.23
C ASN A 451 6.56 -0.30 9.43
N ALA A 452 6.94 0.20 10.61
CA ALA A 452 6.18 0.05 11.86
C ALA A 452 4.71 0.52 11.74
N ALA A 453 4.45 1.63 11.05
CA ALA A 453 3.11 2.16 10.87
C ALA A 453 2.22 1.24 10.00
N SER A 454 2.77 0.67 8.94
CA SER A 454 2.08 -0.31 8.09
C SER A 454 1.86 -1.65 8.82
N ALA A 455 2.81 -2.09 9.65
CA ALA A 455 2.65 -3.25 10.51
C ALA A 455 1.51 -3.05 11.52
N ALA A 456 1.40 -1.86 12.12
CA ALA A 456 0.31 -1.53 13.04
C ALA A 456 -1.05 -1.51 12.31
N ALA A 457 -1.09 -1.00 11.08
CA ALA A 457 -2.29 -1.02 10.25
C ALA A 457 -2.74 -2.44 9.92
N LEU A 458 -1.81 -3.31 9.51
CA LEU A 458 -2.09 -4.72 9.24
C LEU A 458 -2.59 -5.44 10.50
N ARG A 459 -1.91 -5.25 11.64
CA ARG A 459 -2.32 -5.87 12.91
C ARG A 459 -3.73 -5.46 13.30
N ALA A 460 -4.06 -4.17 13.23
CA ALA A 460 -5.39 -3.67 13.56
C ALA A 460 -6.49 -4.24 12.63
N TYR A 461 -6.16 -4.44 11.35
CA TYR A 461 -7.08 -5.07 10.40
C TYR A 461 -7.31 -6.54 10.73
N VAL A 462 -6.25 -7.31 10.98
CA VAL A 462 -6.33 -8.73 11.38
C VAL A 462 -7.15 -8.88 12.66
N ASP A 463 -6.91 -8.05 13.68
CA ASP A 463 -7.68 -8.04 14.92
C ASP A 463 -9.18 -7.77 14.67
N SER A 464 -9.50 -6.89 13.70
CA SER A 464 -10.89 -6.58 13.34
C SER A 464 -11.56 -7.74 12.60
N CYS A 465 -10.83 -8.45 11.74
CA CYS A 465 -11.30 -9.66 11.06
C CYS A 465 -11.64 -10.75 12.09
N ILE A 466 -10.76 -10.94 13.08
CA ILE A 466 -10.98 -11.86 14.20
C ILE A 466 -12.23 -11.46 14.98
N ARG A 467 -12.35 -10.19 15.39
CA ARG A 467 -13.51 -9.69 16.14
C ARG A 467 -14.83 -9.93 15.38
N SER A 468 -14.89 -9.57 14.10
CA SER A 468 -16.09 -9.74 13.27
C SER A 468 -16.53 -11.19 13.20
N ARG A 469 -15.59 -12.11 12.92
CA ARG A 469 -15.87 -13.54 12.83
C ARG A 469 -16.40 -14.13 14.14
N LEU A 470 -15.97 -13.59 15.27
CA LEU A 470 -16.39 -14.04 16.59
C LEU A 470 -17.77 -13.51 16.98
N VAL A 471 -18.17 -12.33 16.50
CA VAL A 471 -19.48 -11.70 16.77
C VAL A 471 -20.60 -12.27 15.90
N ASP A 472 -20.34 -12.61 14.63
CA ASP A 472 -21.34 -13.19 13.71
C ASP A 472 -21.81 -14.60 14.12
N SER A 473 -21.12 -15.24 15.07
CA SER A 473 -21.54 -16.51 15.67
C SER A 473 -22.70 -16.36 16.67
N GLN A 474 -23.85 -15.86 16.22
CA GLN A 474 -25.14 -15.94 16.94
C GLN A 474 -25.72 -17.37 16.99
N GLN A 475 -24.90 -18.41 16.89
CA GLN A 475 -25.30 -19.77 17.21
C GLN A 475 -25.05 -20.03 18.70
N PRO A 476 -26.07 -20.38 19.50
CA PRO A 476 -25.98 -20.55 20.96
C PRO A 476 -25.23 -21.81 21.42
N ALA A 477 -24.37 -22.38 20.57
CA ALA A 477 -23.72 -23.68 20.78
C ALA A 477 -22.19 -23.63 20.85
N ILE A 478 -21.55 -22.46 21.03
CA ILE A 478 -20.09 -22.39 21.15
C ILE A 478 -19.70 -22.06 22.59
N SER A 479 -19.74 -23.10 23.43
CA SER A 479 -19.34 -23.08 24.85
C SER A 479 -17.91 -23.62 25.07
N ALA A 480 -17.15 -23.92 24.03
CA ALA A 480 -15.78 -24.42 24.12
C ALA A 480 -14.78 -23.35 23.64
N LYS A 481 -13.60 -23.31 24.25
CA LYS A 481 -12.51 -22.34 23.99
C LYS A 481 -12.32 -22.11 22.48
N LYS A 482 -12.62 -20.89 21.99
CA LYS A 482 -12.44 -20.54 20.58
C LYS A 482 -10.95 -20.34 20.30
N LEU A 483 -10.40 -21.14 19.40
CA LEU A 483 -9.00 -21.07 18.98
C LEU A 483 -8.91 -20.56 17.53
N VAL A 484 -8.07 -19.53 17.31
CA VAL A 484 -7.77 -18.98 15.99
C VAL A 484 -6.30 -19.23 15.67
N ASN A 485 -6.03 -19.95 14.59
CA ASN A 485 -4.68 -20.16 14.09
C ASN A 485 -4.35 -19.09 13.04
N ILE A 486 -3.23 -18.39 13.20
CA ILE A 486 -2.73 -17.44 12.19
C ILE A 486 -1.35 -17.90 11.73
N THR A 487 -1.23 -18.25 10.45
CA THR A 487 0.04 -18.57 9.82
C THR A 487 0.56 -17.36 9.06
N TRP A 488 1.70 -16.84 9.49
CA TRP A 488 2.38 -15.68 8.94
C TRP A 488 3.51 -16.11 8.03
N LEU A 489 3.53 -15.64 6.79
CA LEU A 489 4.63 -15.81 5.85
C LEU A 489 5.33 -14.46 5.75
N VAL A 490 6.54 -14.33 6.29
CA VAL A 490 7.19 -13.02 6.45
C VAL A 490 8.59 -12.99 5.87
N ALA A 491 8.90 -11.90 5.17
CA ALA A 491 10.25 -11.55 4.75
C ALA A 491 10.43 -10.03 4.88
N PHE A 492 11.64 -9.57 5.18
CA PHE A 492 11.94 -8.16 5.37
C PHE A 492 13.17 -7.73 4.58
N SER A 493 13.18 -6.48 4.09
CA SER A 493 14.36 -5.91 3.45
C SER A 493 15.41 -5.50 4.49
N ARG A 494 16.70 -5.59 4.15
CA ARG A 494 17.79 -5.08 5.00
C ARG A 494 17.65 -3.57 5.23
N GLY A 495 18.06 -3.11 6.42
CA GLY A 495 18.03 -1.71 6.81
C GLY A 495 16.69 -1.19 7.34
N LYS A 496 15.70 -2.08 7.53
CA LYS A 496 14.42 -1.77 8.19
C LYS A 496 14.45 -2.14 9.67
N GLU A 497 13.59 -1.48 10.47
CA GLU A 497 13.40 -1.75 11.90
C GLU A 497 12.57 -3.03 12.13
N VAL A 498 13.14 -4.18 11.74
CA VAL A 498 12.42 -5.47 11.73
C VAL A 498 11.92 -5.86 13.12
N LYS A 499 12.72 -5.64 14.17
CA LYS A 499 12.32 -5.95 15.55
C LYS A 499 11.07 -5.18 16.00
N GLU A 500 10.96 -3.90 15.62
CA GLU A 500 9.78 -3.08 15.93
C GLU A 500 8.55 -3.56 15.16
N MET A 501 8.70 -3.88 13.86
CA MET A 501 7.58 -4.40 13.07
C MET A 501 7.07 -5.75 13.62
N LEU A 502 8.00 -6.66 13.97
CA LEU A 502 7.65 -7.95 14.57
C LEU A 502 6.97 -7.77 15.92
N SER A 503 7.45 -6.86 16.78
CA SER A 503 6.83 -6.62 18.09
C SER A 503 5.41 -6.04 17.96
N ILE A 504 5.11 -5.30 16.89
CA ILE A 504 3.75 -4.83 16.59
C ILE A 504 2.86 -5.97 16.09
N LEU A 505 3.34 -6.78 15.14
CA LEU A 505 2.57 -7.88 14.55
C LEU A 505 2.28 -9.00 15.56
N PHE A 506 3.26 -9.34 16.39
CA PHE A 506 3.22 -10.49 17.30
C PHE A 506 3.16 -10.10 18.78
N GLY A 507 3.19 -8.81 19.11
CA GLY A 507 2.99 -8.35 20.48
C GLY A 507 1.53 -8.48 20.94
N PRO A 508 1.26 -8.13 22.20
CA PRO A 508 -0.10 -8.11 22.71
C PRO A 508 -0.97 -7.10 21.94
N SER A 509 -2.18 -7.50 21.54
CA SER A 509 -3.12 -6.60 20.88
C SER A 509 -3.51 -5.46 21.83
N THR A 510 -3.39 -4.21 21.36
CA THR A 510 -3.90 -3.03 22.05
C THR A 510 -5.39 -2.79 21.78
N SER A 511 -5.96 -3.46 20.77
CA SER A 511 -7.35 -3.30 20.35
C SER A 511 -8.31 -4.28 21.03
N LEU A 512 -7.78 -5.20 21.83
CA LEU A 512 -8.52 -6.24 22.53
C LEU A 512 -8.13 -6.23 24.01
N SER A 513 -9.10 -6.29 24.91
CA SER A 513 -8.86 -6.28 26.36
C SER A 513 -8.21 -7.59 26.82
N GLN A 514 -7.19 -7.50 27.69
CA GLN A 514 -6.54 -8.67 28.27
C GLN A 514 -7.18 -9.07 29.60
N GLU A 515 -7.23 -10.39 29.86
CA GLU A 515 -7.28 -10.91 31.23
C GLU A 515 -5.85 -11.04 31.77
N SER A 516 -5.70 -10.95 33.10
CA SER A 516 -4.44 -10.97 33.85
C SER A 516 -3.43 -12.02 33.36
N GLN A 517 -2.18 -11.56 33.19
CA GLN A 517 -1.02 -12.31 32.69
C GLN A 517 -0.81 -13.66 33.42
N ASP A 518 -0.79 -14.75 32.65
CA ASP A 518 0.04 -15.91 32.97
C ASP A 518 1.37 -15.72 32.23
N THR A 519 2.47 -15.65 32.97
CA THR A 519 3.80 -15.19 32.54
C THR A 519 4.57 -16.17 31.63
N SER A 520 3.89 -17.12 30.98
CA SER A 520 4.49 -18.13 30.10
C SER A 520 4.18 -17.90 28.62
N LEU A 521 4.39 -16.68 28.10
CA LEU A 521 4.20 -16.32 26.67
C LEU A 521 5.16 -17.02 25.70
N ALA A 522 6.01 -17.94 26.16
CA ALA A 522 7.00 -18.68 25.38
C ALA A 522 6.43 -19.77 24.43
N THR A 523 5.14 -19.73 24.06
CA THR A 523 4.47 -20.81 23.31
C THR A 523 3.73 -20.36 22.04
N GLY A 524 3.91 -19.11 21.59
CA GLY A 524 3.21 -18.60 20.39
C GLY A 524 1.69 -18.46 20.54
N MET A 525 1.17 -18.68 21.75
CA MET A 525 -0.25 -18.59 22.10
C MET A 525 -0.54 -17.26 22.79
N GLN A 526 -1.53 -16.52 22.29
CA GLN A 526 -2.06 -15.31 22.90
C GLN A 526 -3.49 -15.57 23.38
N ARG A 527 -3.86 -15.04 24.54
CA ARG A 527 -5.24 -15.06 25.03
C ARG A 527 -5.84 -13.65 24.90
N ILE A 528 -7.02 -13.59 24.31
CA ILE A 528 -7.73 -12.37 23.95
C ILE A 528 -9.10 -12.40 24.62
N SER A 529 -9.46 -11.36 25.37
CA SER A 529 -10.83 -11.20 25.88
C SER A 529 -11.60 -10.20 25.02
N LEU A 530 -12.80 -10.58 24.59
CA LEU A 530 -13.73 -9.70 23.90
C LEU A 530 -14.51 -8.91 24.96
N GLN A 531 -14.26 -7.61 25.10
CA GLN A 531 -15.22 -6.74 25.78
C GLN A 531 -16.49 -6.65 24.93
N GLY A 532 -17.62 -7.10 25.47
CA GLY A 532 -18.94 -6.80 24.91
C GLY A 532 -19.21 -5.30 25.03
N SER A 533 -20.03 -4.77 24.13
CA SER A 533 -20.50 -3.37 24.17
C SER A 533 -21.26 -3.01 25.46
N ASP A 534 -21.73 -4.02 26.20
CA ASP A 534 -22.38 -3.88 27.50
C ASP A 534 -21.43 -4.40 28.57
N GLY A 535 -20.94 -3.52 29.44
CA GLY A 535 -19.91 -3.78 30.47
C GLY A 535 -20.29 -4.74 31.60
N ALA A 536 -21.10 -5.76 31.33
CA ALA A 536 -21.56 -6.77 32.27
C ALA A 536 -21.58 -8.17 31.62
N GLY A 537 -20.42 -8.80 31.48
CA GLY A 537 -20.30 -10.21 31.11
C GLY A 537 -18.86 -10.67 31.13
N ALA A 538 -18.55 -11.72 31.88
CA ALA A 538 -17.25 -12.41 31.81
C ALA A 538 -17.09 -12.99 30.40
N GLY A 539 -16.34 -12.32 29.54
CA GLY A 539 -16.17 -12.70 28.13
C GLY A 539 -15.45 -14.04 28.00
N ALA A 540 -15.99 -14.94 27.18
CA ALA A 540 -15.30 -16.17 26.82
C ALA A 540 -13.94 -15.84 26.15
N GLY A 541 -12.84 -16.19 26.80
CA GLY A 541 -11.49 -15.92 26.28
C GLY A 541 -11.23 -16.69 24.98
N VAL A 542 -10.78 -15.97 23.95
CA VAL A 542 -10.36 -16.51 22.64
C VAL A 542 -8.86 -16.73 22.69
N GLN A 543 -8.39 -17.89 22.23
CA GLN A 543 -6.97 -18.16 22.08
C GLN A 543 -6.55 -17.91 20.62
N VAL A 544 -5.44 -17.23 20.42
CA VAL A 544 -4.84 -17.00 19.11
C VAL A 544 -3.48 -17.66 19.08
N ARG A 545 -3.28 -18.62 18.19
CA ARG A 545 -2.01 -19.32 17.97
C ARG A 545 -1.32 -18.74 16.75
N HIS A 546 -0.10 -18.25 16.93
CA HIS A 546 0.71 -17.72 15.83
C HIS A 546 1.69 -18.79 15.35
N ARG A 547 1.74 -18.99 14.03
CA ARG A 547 2.75 -19.76 13.31
C ARG A 547 3.46 -18.81 12.34
N VAL A 548 4.78 -18.91 12.20
CA VAL A 548 5.57 -17.99 11.39
C VAL A 548 6.56 -18.75 10.50
N ALA A 549 6.43 -18.55 9.19
CA ALA A 549 7.40 -18.94 8.17
C ALA A 549 8.32 -17.76 7.89
N CYS A 550 9.60 -17.90 8.23
CA CYS A 550 10.64 -16.93 7.92
C CYS A 550 11.17 -17.19 6.51
N LEU A 551 10.98 -16.22 5.63
CA LEU A 551 11.31 -16.29 4.21
C LEU A 551 12.33 -15.20 3.81
N GLU A 552 12.94 -15.44 2.67
CA GLU A 552 13.74 -14.51 1.90
C GLU A 552 13.07 -14.28 0.56
N PHE A 553 13.00 -13.03 0.12
CA PHE A 553 12.50 -12.72 -1.23
C PHE A 553 13.63 -12.84 -2.28
N SER A 554 13.24 -13.03 -3.54
CA SER A 554 14.16 -13.20 -4.67
C SER A 554 15.04 -11.96 -4.86
N THR A 555 16.36 -12.17 -4.96
CA THR A 555 17.37 -11.12 -5.18
C THR A 555 18.35 -11.51 -6.30
N PRO A 556 18.91 -10.54 -7.06
CA PRO A 556 18.62 -9.11 -6.98
C PRO A 556 17.23 -8.78 -7.52
N VAL A 557 16.56 -7.79 -6.91
CA VAL A 557 15.31 -7.25 -7.45
C VAL A 557 15.66 -6.51 -8.74
N GLU A 558 14.94 -6.80 -9.83
CA GLU A 558 15.16 -6.19 -11.14
C GLU A 558 15.24 -4.65 -11.02
N GLY A 559 16.25 -4.03 -11.62
CA GLY A 559 16.46 -2.56 -11.52
C GLY A 559 16.79 -2.00 -10.13
N MET A 560 16.87 -2.82 -9.06
CA MET A 560 17.11 -2.36 -7.69
C MET A 560 18.19 -3.21 -6.96
N PRO A 561 19.46 -3.21 -7.42
CA PRO A 561 20.52 -4.04 -6.84
C PRO A 561 20.89 -3.69 -5.39
N TRP A 562 20.49 -2.53 -4.88
CA TRP A 562 20.68 -2.13 -3.48
C TRP A 562 19.62 -2.72 -2.53
N VAL A 563 18.53 -3.27 -3.06
CA VAL A 563 17.51 -3.94 -2.24
C VAL A 563 17.92 -5.39 -2.04
N SER A 564 18.06 -5.77 -0.78
CA SER A 564 18.42 -7.13 -0.38
C SER A 564 17.49 -7.63 0.72
N SER A 565 17.22 -8.94 0.68
CA SER A 565 16.48 -9.62 1.74
C SER A 565 17.35 -9.75 2.99
N LEU A 566 16.71 -9.59 4.15
CA LEU A 566 17.26 -10.08 5.42
C LEU A 566 17.21 -11.61 5.39
N GLU A 567 18.21 -12.28 5.97
CA GLU A 567 18.26 -13.74 5.99
C GLU A 567 17.16 -14.31 6.89
N SER A 568 16.59 -15.45 6.50
CA SER A 568 15.49 -16.09 7.23
C SER A 568 15.87 -16.42 8.70
N GLY A 569 17.12 -16.79 8.94
CA GLY A 569 17.66 -16.99 10.30
C GLY A 569 17.75 -15.72 11.14
N GLU A 570 18.05 -14.56 10.54
CA GLU A 570 18.03 -13.25 11.24
C GLU A 570 16.60 -12.86 11.62
N VAL A 571 15.61 -13.15 10.77
CA VAL A 571 14.18 -12.97 11.07
C VAL A 571 13.76 -13.88 12.23
N ARG A 572 14.15 -15.16 12.21
CA ARG A 572 13.89 -16.10 13.31
C ARG A 572 14.52 -15.62 14.63
N GLN A 573 15.77 -15.15 14.58
CA GLN A 573 16.44 -14.62 15.77
C GLN A 573 15.70 -13.40 16.34
N ALA A 574 15.19 -12.51 15.50
CA ALA A 574 14.38 -11.37 15.93
C ALA A 574 13.02 -11.78 16.51
N LEU A 575 12.44 -12.89 16.03
CA LEU A 575 11.20 -13.47 16.56
C LEU A 575 11.39 -14.21 17.88
N GLY A 576 12.56 -14.78 18.14
CA GLY A 576 12.81 -15.63 19.32
C GLY A 576 12.49 -14.96 20.66
N THR A 577 12.45 -13.62 20.72
CA THR A 577 12.03 -12.89 21.93
C THR A 577 10.51 -12.78 22.11
N LEU A 578 9.72 -13.21 21.13
CA LEU A 578 8.26 -13.05 21.04
C LEU A 578 7.53 -14.39 20.89
N ILE A 579 8.07 -15.28 20.08
CA ILE A 579 7.52 -16.61 19.79
C ILE A 579 8.68 -17.61 19.76
N GLU A 580 8.58 -18.69 20.53
CA GLU A 580 9.61 -19.74 20.62
C GLU A 580 9.04 -21.11 20.23
N GLY A 581 9.91 -22.01 19.75
CA GLY A 581 9.57 -23.40 19.39
C GLY A 581 9.53 -23.69 17.88
N GLU A 582 10.09 -24.83 17.47
CA GLU A 582 10.16 -25.25 16.05
C GLU A 582 8.81 -25.59 15.43
N ASP A 583 7.82 -25.89 16.27
CA ASP A 583 6.45 -26.14 15.83
C ASP A 583 5.74 -24.84 15.41
N TYR A 584 6.20 -23.69 15.91
CA TYR A 584 5.60 -22.38 15.69
C TYR A 584 6.38 -21.52 14.70
N VAL A 585 7.71 -21.60 14.71
CA VAL A 585 8.57 -20.82 13.80
C VAL A 585 9.41 -21.76 12.95
N ARG A 586 9.43 -21.55 11.63
CA ARG A 586 10.25 -22.33 10.68
C ARG A 586 10.92 -21.43 9.65
N GLU A 587 12.15 -21.78 9.29
CA GLU A 587 12.91 -21.11 8.23
C GLU A 587 12.69 -21.83 6.90
N PHE A 588 12.42 -21.07 5.85
CA PHE A 588 12.22 -21.59 4.50
C PHE A 588 13.22 -21.02 3.49
N GLY A 589 14.08 -20.08 3.90
CA GLY A 589 14.93 -19.36 2.95
C GLY A 589 14.09 -18.78 1.80
N LYS A 590 14.44 -19.11 0.56
CA LYS A 590 13.71 -18.66 -0.64
C LYS A 590 12.55 -19.57 -1.07
N ASP A 591 12.26 -20.65 -0.34
CA ASP A 591 11.21 -21.61 -0.69
C ASP A 591 9.81 -21.13 -0.28
N LEU A 592 9.29 -20.14 -1.01
CA LEU A 592 7.92 -19.64 -0.82
C LEU A 592 6.86 -20.73 -1.06
N ALA A 593 7.08 -21.64 -2.03
CA ALA A 593 6.14 -22.71 -2.32
C ALA A 593 6.02 -23.70 -1.15
N GLY A 594 7.14 -24.08 -0.53
CA GLY A 594 7.17 -24.89 0.69
C GLY A 594 6.50 -24.22 1.87
N ALA A 595 6.70 -22.90 2.05
CA ALA A 595 6.03 -22.14 3.10
C ALA A 595 4.49 -22.10 2.90
N LEU A 596 4.03 -21.96 1.65
CA LEU A 596 2.60 -22.00 1.31
C LEU A 596 2.00 -23.40 1.56
N ARG A 597 2.71 -24.48 1.23
CA ARG A 597 2.30 -25.85 1.57
C ARG A 597 2.20 -26.04 3.09
N TRP A 598 3.19 -25.57 3.84
CA TRP A 598 3.19 -25.64 5.30
C TRP A 598 2.02 -24.85 5.93
N ALA A 599 1.63 -23.72 5.32
CA ALA A 599 0.45 -22.95 5.74
C ALA A 599 -0.87 -23.63 5.36
N ARG A 600 -0.93 -24.30 4.21
CA ARG A 600 -2.08 -25.12 3.80
C ARG A 600 -2.32 -26.27 4.75
N ASP A 601 -1.27 -27.04 5.07
CA ASP A 601 -1.34 -28.19 5.97
C ASP A 601 -1.72 -27.77 7.41
N ALA A 602 -1.69 -26.46 7.70
CA ALA A 602 -2.22 -25.81 8.89
C ALA A 602 -3.70 -25.38 8.80
N GLY A 603 -4.48 -25.92 7.85
CA GLY A 603 -5.90 -25.57 7.65
C GLY A 603 -6.12 -24.22 6.96
N GLY A 604 -5.09 -23.66 6.31
CA GLY A 604 -5.19 -22.38 5.61
C GLY A 604 -6.10 -22.40 4.36
N ASP A 605 -6.53 -23.58 3.91
CA ASP A 605 -7.48 -23.79 2.80
C ASP A 605 -8.95 -23.61 3.22
N GLY A 606 -9.19 -23.29 4.49
CA GLY A 606 -10.55 -23.12 5.04
C GLY A 606 -11.26 -24.44 5.34
N LYS A 607 -10.61 -25.60 5.18
CA LYS A 607 -11.13 -26.88 5.66
C LYS A 607 -10.71 -27.07 7.12
N SER A 608 -11.67 -27.42 7.96
CA SER A 608 -11.43 -27.71 9.39
C SER A 608 -10.30 -28.73 9.54
N ILE A 609 -9.25 -28.38 10.29
CA ILE A 609 -8.24 -29.34 10.74
C ILE A 609 -8.89 -30.19 11.83
N THR A 610 -9.81 -31.08 11.47
CA THR A 610 -10.26 -32.19 12.32
C THR A 610 -11.24 -33.04 11.53
N SER A 611 -10.75 -34.16 11.01
CA SER A 611 -11.59 -35.32 10.69
C SER A 611 -11.92 -36.16 11.93
N ASN A 612 -11.50 -35.71 13.14
CA ASN A 612 -11.81 -36.38 14.40
C ASN A 612 -12.77 -35.53 15.23
N ALA A 613 -13.91 -36.14 15.55
CA ALA A 613 -15.05 -35.58 16.26
C ALA A 613 -14.75 -35.23 17.73
N SER A 614 -14.02 -34.15 17.99
CA SER A 614 -13.95 -33.51 19.30
C SER A 614 -13.97 -31.97 19.17
N ASP A 615 -15.18 -31.41 19.16
CA ASP A 615 -15.66 -30.12 19.69
C ASP A 615 -14.85 -28.79 19.61
N GLU A 616 -13.68 -28.71 18.97
CA GLU A 616 -12.95 -27.45 18.78
C GLU A 616 -13.02 -26.98 17.32
N GLN A 617 -13.91 -26.01 17.04
CA GLN A 617 -13.92 -25.30 15.76
C GLN A 617 -12.68 -24.40 15.65
N GLU A 618 -11.62 -24.89 15.01
CA GLU A 618 -10.42 -24.09 14.71
C GLU A 618 -10.66 -23.20 13.48
N ALA A 619 -10.47 -21.89 13.63
CA ALA A 619 -10.48 -20.95 12.51
C ALA A 619 -9.04 -20.63 12.09
N SER A 620 -8.68 -20.90 10.83
CA SER A 620 -7.35 -20.62 10.30
C SER A 620 -7.33 -19.39 9.38
N LEU A 621 -6.28 -18.59 9.50
CA LEU A 621 -5.98 -17.41 8.69
C LEU A 621 -4.53 -17.49 8.21
N VAL A 622 -4.30 -17.21 6.92
CA VAL A 622 -2.95 -17.09 6.36
C VAL A 622 -2.69 -15.63 6.00
N VAL A 623 -1.54 -15.10 6.44
CA VAL A 623 -1.12 -13.73 6.18
C VAL A 623 0.29 -13.72 5.61
N LEU A 624 0.47 -13.20 4.40
CA LEU A 624 1.78 -12.95 3.80
C LEU A 624 2.13 -11.46 3.99
N ALA A 625 3.21 -11.18 4.70
CA ALA A 625 3.51 -9.83 5.18
C ALA A 625 4.99 -9.42 5.12
N GLY A 626 5.24 -8.12 5.23
CA GLY A 626 6.57 -7.54 5.35
C GLY A 626 7.01 -6.86 4.05
N SER A 627 7.91 -7.49 3.31
CA SER A 627 8.51 -6.94 2.09
C SER A 627 7.55 -6.99 0.89
N LEU A 628 7.45 -5.88 0.17
CA LEU A 628 6.71 -5.78 -1.09
C LEU A 628 7.23 -6.76 -2.15
N TYR A 629 8.50 -7.13 -2.07
CA TYR A 629 9.15 -8.03 -3.02
C TYR A 629 8.78 -9.50 -2.78
N LEU A 630 8.49 -9.87 -1.52
CA LEU A 630 7.91 -11.19 -1.21
C LEU A 630 6.50 -11.30 -1.79
N ILE A 631 5.71 -10.21 -1.68
CA ILE A 631 4.39 -10.14 -2.31
C ILE A 631 4.54 -10.29 -3.83
N GLY A 632 5.54 -9.65 -4.43
CA GLY A 632 5.90 -9.82 -5.83
C GLY A 632 6.23 -11.27 -6.20
N ASP A 633 7.04 -11.96 -5.40
CA ASP A 633 7.36 -13.38 -5.60
C ASP A 633 6.11 -14.26 -5.58
N MET A 634 5.18 -13.97 -4.68
CA MET A 634 3.91 -14.67 -4.60
C MET A 634 3.06 -14.45 -5.86
N HIS A 635 2.93 -13.21 -6.34
CA HIS A 635 2.19 -12.96 -7.58
C HIS A 635 2.85 -13.63 -8.80
N ARG A 636 4.19 -13.63 -8.89
CA ARG A 636 4.92 -14.38 -9.94
C ARG A 636 4.66 -15.88 -9.84
N LEU A 637 4.65 -16.44 -8.63
CA LEU A 637 4.35 -17.86 -8.41
C LEU A 637 2.92 -18.20 -8.86
N ILE A 638 1.93 -17.37 -8.53
CA ILE A 638 0.54 -17.57 -8.95
C ILE A 638 0.41 -17.52 -10.48
N LEU A 639 1.04 -16.54 -11.13
CA LEU A 639 1.04 -16.42 -12.58
C LEU A 639 1.68 -17.64 -13.28
N ASN A 640 2.77 -18.16 -12.70
CA ASN A 640 3.47 -19.34 -13.24
C ASN A 640 2.70 -20.65 -13.01
N ASN A 641 1.94 -20.77 -11.91
CA ASN A 641 1.19 -21.97 -11.54
C ASN A 641 -0.23 -22.02 -12.12
N GLY A 642 -0.69 -20.96 -12.79
CA GLY A 642 -1.97 -20.94 -13.47
C GLY A 642 -2.27 -19.63 -14.18
N SER A 643 -2.24 -19.65 -15.51
CA SER A 643 -3.31 -18.97 -16.26
C SER A 643 -4.42 -20.00 -16.48
N PRO A 644 -5.72 -19.63 -16.39
CA PRO A 644 -6.76 -20.41 -17.04
C PRO A 644 -6.48 -20.57 -18.54
#